data_AF-A0A5P1A1C4-F1
#
_entry.id   AF-A0A5P1A1C4-F1
#
_cell.length_a   1.000
_cell.length_b   1.000
_cell.length_c   1.000
_cell.angle_alpha   90.00
_cell.angle_beta   90.00
_cell.angle_gamma   90.00
#
_symmetry.space_group_name_H-M   'P 1'
#
loop_
_entity.id
_entity.type
_entity.pdbx_description
1 polymer ?
#
loop_
_entity_poly.entity_id
_entity_poly.type
_entity_poly.pdbx_seq_one_letter_code
_entity_poly.pdbx_strand_id
1 'polypeptide(L)'
;NDYDMNKIYVTHALIMVRMERNVLIQKIITKKKYKEIVKENVKNIKNIFLKKKKEWDKQKTKYENKYVGKSASDLLKENYPECISANFDFIFNDNIEYKTYYPYGDYSSICSCEQVKYYKYNNAEKKNNKSLCHEKGNDRTWSKKYIKKLENGRTLEGVYVPPRRQQLCLYELFPIIIKNKNDMEKAKKELLETLQIVAEREAYYLWKQYHAHNDTTYLAHKKACCAIRGSFYDLEDIIKGNDLVHDEYTKYIDSKLNEIFGSSNTNNIDTKRARTDWWENETIDVPNITGANKSDRKTIRQLVWDAMQSGVRYAVEEKNENFPPCMGVEHIGIAKPQFIRWLEEWTNEFCEEYTKYFGAINSKCDLRKGADDCGDNSNIECKRACANYTNWLNPKRIEWNGMSNYYNKIYRKSNKESEDGKDYSMIMEPTVIDYLNKRCNGEINGNYICCSCKNIGENSTSPVANKKAQRKETQCEDNKGPLDLMNEVLNKMDEKYSEHKMKCTEVYLEHVEEQLKEIDNAIKDYKLYPLDRCFDDQTKMKVCDLIGDAIGCKDKTKLDELDEWNDVDMRDPYNKHKGVLIPPRRRQLCFSRIVRGRANLRNLNEFKEEILKGAQSEGKFLGNYYNEDKGNYYKEHKDKEKALEAMKNSFYDYEYIIKGSDMLANIQFKDIKRKLDRLLAKETNNNLQNVDDWWKVNNKSIWNAMLCGYKKSGNKIIDPSWCTIPTTEKTPQFLRWIKEWGTNVCIQKQEHKEYVKSKCSNVTNNNLGSQESESKNCTSEIRKYQEWSRKRSIQWEAISERYKKYKGMDILKDVKEPDANTYLKEHCSKCPCGYNDMKEISNDTENKQDIFKQIKEQVDIPAELEDVIYRLKHHKYNSNDYICNKYKNINVNMKKNNDTIWTDLLVKNSWDISNGVLIPPRRKNLFLKIDPSDICEYKKDPKLFKDFIYSSAFTEVERLKIVYGGAKTKVVHAMKYSFADIGNIIKGDDMMESPTSKYIEQIFKGTEYSGIDRTKWWNKNKYHVWESMLCGYKEGGGDLSNNENCRFPDTDGVPQFLRWFQEWTEIFCVRRHELYDDMVTACNSAKCNTSNGSVDKTECTEACKKI
;
A
#
# COMPACT_ATOMS: atom_id res chain seq x y z
N ASN A 1 -34.23 -91.64 -32.94
CA ASN A 1 -33.28 -91.20 -31.89
C ASN A 1 -32.53 -89.94 -32.31
N ASP A 2 -31.87 -89.91 -33.47
CA ASP A 2 -31.02 -88.76 -33.88
C ASP A 2 -31.76 -87.44 -34.12
N TYR A 3 -33.07 -87.50 -34.40
CA TYR A 3 -33.88 -86.31 -34.64
C TYR A 3 -34.12 -85.47 -33.38
N ASP A 4 -34.36 -86.11 -32.22
CA ASP A 4 -34.55 -85.40 -30.95
C ASP A 4 -33.24 -84.93 -30.33
N MET A 5 -32.15 -85.69 -30.49
CA MET A 5 -30.80 -85.24 -30.10
C MET A 5 -30.43 -83.91 -30.78
N ASN A 6 -30.61 -83.81 -32.10
CA ASN A 6 -30.39 -82.56 -32.83
C ASN A 6 -31.32 -81.43 -32.34
N LYS A 7 -32.59 -81.74 -32.05
CA LYS A 7 -33.57 -80.76 -31.54
C LYS A 7 -33.17 -80.21 -30.16
N ILE A 8 -32.66 -81.06 -29.27
CA ILE A 8 -32.15 -80.67 -27.94
C ILE A 8 -30.85 -79.86 -28.07
N TYR A 9 -29.92 -80.26 -28.94
CA TYR A 9 -28.67 -79.52 -29.20
C TYR A 9 -28.93 -78.13 -29.80
N VAL A 10 -29.79 -78.02 -30.82
CA VAL A 10 -30.18 -76.73 -31.40
C VAL A 10 -30.90 -75.85 -30.37
N THR A 11 -31.75 -76.42 -29.51
CA THR A 11 -32.41 -75.69 -28.43
C THR A 11 -31.41 -75.18 -27.40
N HIS A 12 -30.44 -76.01 -26.97
CA HIS A 12 -29.36 -75.58 -26.07
C HIS A 12 -28.46 -74.50 -26.69
N ALA A 13 -28.09 -74.65 -27.97
CA ALA A 13 -27.30 -73.64 -28.68
C ALA A 13 -28.04 -72.30 -28.79
N LEU A 14 -29.34 -72.33 -29.09
CA LEU A 14 -30.18 -71.12 -29.11
C LEU A 14 -30.33 -70.49 -27.72
N ILE A 15 -30.41 -71.28 -26.65
CA ILE A 15 -30.43 -70.77 -25.27
C ILE A 15 -29.08 -70.14 -24.91
N MET A 16 -27.96 -70.81 -25.19
CA MET A 16 -26.60 -70.30 -24.96
C MET A 16 -26.37 -68.98 -25.70
N VAL A 17 -26.63 -68.93 -27.01
CA VAL A 17 -26.52 -67.70 -27.83
C VAL A 17 -27.44 -66.59 -27.30
N ARG A 18 -28.63 -66.92 -26.77
CA ARG A 18 -29.55 -65.94 -26.17
C ARG A 18 -29.06 -65.45 -24.80
N MET A 19 -28.40 -66.29 -24.00
CA MET A 19 -27.76 -65.90 -22.74
C MET A 19 -26.51 -65.04 -22.99
N GLU A 20 -25.64 -65.43 -23.91
CA GLU A 20 -24.48 -64.63 -24.32
C GLU A 20 -24.90 -63.28 -24.90
N ARG A 21 -25.90 -63.26 -25.79
CA ARG A 21 -26.49 -62.03 -26.32
C ARG A 21 -27.07 -61.15 -25.20
N ASN A 22 -27.74 -61.73 -24.21
CA ASN A 22 -28.24 -60.97 -23.05
C ASN A 22 -27.09 -60.43 -22.18
N VAL A 23 -26.03 -61.20 -21.92
CA VAL A 23 -24.83 -60.73 -21.20
C VAL A 23 -24.11 -59.63 -21.98
N LEU A 24 -24.03 -59.75 -23.31
CA LEU A 24 -23.46 -58.73 -24.19
C LEU A 24 -24.32 -57.46 -24.18
N ILE A 25 -25.65 -57.59 -24.25
CA ILE A 25 -26.60 -56.48 -24.12
C ILE A 25 -26.46 -55.81 -22.74
N GLN A 26 -26.34 -56.57 -21.64
CA GLN A 26 -26.14 -56.02 -20.31
C GLN A 26 -24.79 -55.29 -20.20
N LYS A 27 -23.70 -55.85 -20.74
CA LYS A 27 -22.40 -55.18 -20.84
C LYS A 27 -22.48 -53.91 -21.69
N ILE A 28 -23.22 -53.91 -22.80
CA ILE A 28 -23.46 -52.74 -23.65
C ILE A 28 -24.28 -51.67 -22.92
N ILE A 29 -25.36 -52.06 -22.22
CA ILE A 29 -26.21 -51.14 -21.42
C ILE A 29 -25.40 -50.52 -20.29
N THR A 30 -24.63 -51.30 -19.53
CA THR A 30 -23.76 -50.78 -18.47
C THR A 30 -22.68 -49.87 -19.04
N LYS A 31 -22.03 -50.25 -20.15
CA LYS A 31 -21.04 -49.42 -20.85
C LYS A 31 -21.66 -48.14 -21.45
N LYS A 32 -22.95 -48.17 -21.84
CA LYS A 32 -23.71 -47.02 -22.35
C LYS A 32 -24.12 -46.08 -21.21
N LYS A 33 -24.70 -46.59 -20.12
CA LYS A 33 -24.97 -45.84 -18.88
C LYS A 33 -23.69 -45.19 -18.34
N TYR A 34 -22.58 -45.92 -18.28
CA TYR A 34 -21.27 -45.36 -17.88
C TYR A 34 -20.81 -44.25 -18.86
N LYS A 35 -20.98 -44.43 -20.18
CA LYS A 35 -20.66 -43.41 -21.18
C LYS A 35 -21.59 -42.18 -21.11
N GLU A 36 -22.83 -42.34 -20.63
CA GLU A 36 -23.79 -41.25 -20.39
C GLU A 36 -23.47 -40.51 -19.08
N ILE A 37 -23.21 -41.22 -17.97
CA ILE A 37 -22.72 -40.65 -16.70
C ILE A 37 -21.39 -39.91 -16.91
N VAL A 38 -20.45 -40.47 -17.68
CA VAL A 38 -19.20 -39.79 -18.04
C VAL A 38 -19.45 -38.57 -18.92
N LYS A 39 -20.38 -38.62 -19.89
CA LYS A 39 -20.78 -37.43 -20.67
C LYS A 39 -21.38 -36.34 -19.78
N GLU A 40 -22.21 -36.70 -18.82
CA GLU A 40 -22.90 -35.76 -17.92
C GLU A 40 -21.94 -35.16 -16.91
N ASN A 41 -21.04 -35.96 -16.32
CA ASN A 41 -19.95 -35.46 -15.48
C ASN A 41 -18.99 -34.56 -16.27
N VAL A 42 -18.59 -34.92 -17.50
CA VAL A 42 -17.77 -34.06 -18.36
C VAL A 42 -18.51 -32.77 -18.73
N LYS A 43 -19.84 -32.81 -18.94
CA LYS A 43 -20.66 -31.61 -19.17
C LYS A 43 -20.69 -30.72 -17.93
N ASN A 44 -20.83 -31.30 -16.74
CA ASN A 44 -20.85 -30.57 -15.46
C ASN A 44 -19.47 -29.97 -15.12
N ILE A 45 -18.38 -30.71 -15.32
CA ILE A 45 -17.00 -30.21 -15.17
C ILE A 45 -16.76 -29.05 -16.16
N LYS A 46 -17.13 -29.22 -17.44
CA LYS A 46 -17.05 -28.13 -18.44
C LYS A 46 -17.89 -26.91 -18.03
N ASN A 47 -19.07 -27.09 -17.46
CA ASN A 47 -19.89 -25.97 -16.98
C ASN A 47 -19.24 -25.24 -15.78
N ILE A 48 -18.64 -25.97 -14.84
CA ILE A 48 -17.91 -25.39 -13.70
C ILE A 48 -16.66 -24.64 -14.18
N PHE A 49 -15.88 -25.24 -15.07
CA PHE A 49 -14.72 -24.63 -15.70
C PHE A 49 -15.09 -23.37 -16.50
N LEU A 50 -16.11 -23.44 -17.37
CA LEU A 50 -16.61 -22.27 -18.12
C LEU A 50 -17.16 -21.17 -17.21
N LYS A 51 -17.69 -21.51 -16.03
CA LYS A 51 -18.06 -20.54 -15.01
C LYS A 51 -16.82 -19.89 -14.40
N LYS A 52 -15.83 -20.68 -13.96
CA LYS A 52 -14.58 -20.14 -13.37
C LYS A 52 -13.73 -19.34 -14.37
N LYS A 53 -13.74 -19.72 -15.65
CA LYS A 53 -13.26 -18.90 -16.76
C LYS A 53 -13.95 -17.53 -16.80
N LYS A 54 -15.28 -17.50 -16.88
CA LYS A 54 -16.05 -16.24 -16.91
C LYS A 54 -15.89 -15.40 -15.64
N GLU A 55 -15.56 -16.02 -14.51
CA GLU A 55 -15.19 -15.34 -13.28
C GLU A 55 -13.76 -14.75 -13.34
N TRP A 56 -12.79 -15.45 -13.96
CA TRP A 56 -11.44 -14.96 -14.22
C TRP A 56 -11.44 -13.81 -15.23
N ASP A 57 -11.92 -14.06 -16.45
CA ASP A 57 -11.84 -13.14 -17.60
C ASP A 57 -12.35 -11.73 -17.24
N LYS A 58 -13.48 -11.68 -16.52
CA LYS A 58 -14.08 -10.43 -16.02
C LYS A 58 -13.11 -9.66 -15.11
N GLN A 59 -12.58 -10.31 -14.07
CA GLN A 59 -11.71 -9.67 -13.09
C GLN A 59 -10.35 -9.31 -13.71
N LYS A 60 -9.79 -10.19 -14.55
CA LYS A 60 -8.57 -9.92 -15.32
C LYS A 60 -8.72 -8.65 -16.16
N THR A 61 -9.71 -8.59 -17.05
CA THR A 61 -9.91 -7.43 -17.94
C THR A 61 -10.10 -6.15 -17.13
N LYS A 62 -10.78 -6.21 -15.97
CA LYS A 62 -10.86 -5.05 -15.07
C LYS A 62 -9.51 -4.63 -14.51
N TYR A 63 -8.70 -5.56 -14.02
CA TYR A 63 -7.38 -5.26 -13.48
C TYR A 63 -6.48 -4.62 -14.55
N GLU A 64 -6.35 -5.26 -15.70
CA GLU A 64 -5.37 -4.87 -16.73
C GLU A 64 -5.77 -3.57 -17.44
N ASN A 65 -7.08 -3.31 -17.63
CA ASN A 65 -7.56 -2.01 -18.11
C ASN A 65 -7.30 -0.88 -17.10
N LYS A 66 -7.42 -1.15 -15.79
CA LYS A 66 -7.19 -0.15 -14.73
C LYS A 66 -5.72 0.08 -14.42
N TYR A 67 -4.88 -0.94 -14.60
CA TYR A 67 -3.45 -0.95 -14.30
C TYR A 67 -2.64 -1.29 -15.54
N VAL A 68 -2.82 -0.50 -16.60
CA VAL A 68 -2.15 -0.66 -17.91
C VAL A 68 -0.66 -0.95 -17.73
N GLY A 69 -0.19 -2.07 -18.31
CA GLY A 69 1.19 -2.55 -18.18
C GLY A 69 1.48 -3.47 -16.97
N LYS A 70 0.47 -3.77 -16.13
CA LYS A 70 0.54 -4.81 -15.09
C LYS A 70 -0.40 -5.96 -15.48
N SER A 71 0.08 -7.21 -15.42
CA SER A 71 -0.83 -8.35 -15.59
C SER A 71 -1.57 -8.66 -14.29
N ALA A 72 -2.82 -9.11 -14.42
CA ALA A 72 -3.58 -9.63 -13.30
C ALA A 72 -2.92 -10.89 -12.69
N SER A 73 -2.22 -11.68 -13.50
CA SER A 73 -1.49 -12.86 -13.05
C SER A 73 -0.26 -12.52 -12.20
N ASP A 74 0.48 -11.46 -12.52
CA ASP A 74 1.66 -11.01 -11.73
C ASP A 74 1.25 -10.69 -10.28
N LEU A 75 0.20 -9.88 -10.11
CA LEU A 75 -0.31 -9.44 -8.80
C LEU A 75 -0.55 -10.63 -7.85
N LEU A 76 -1.13 -11.71 -8.39
CA LEU A 76 -1.59 -12.83 -7.57
C LEU A 76 -0.43 -13.70 -7.08
N LYS A 77 0.54 -13.95 -7.95
CA LYS A 77 1.75 -14.73 -7.63
C LYS A 77 2.70 -13.97 -6.70
N GLU A 78 2.74 -12.63 -6.78
CA GLU A 78 3.49 -11.79 -5.83
C GLU A 78 2.94 -11.87 -4.40
N ASN A 79 1.64 -12.13 -4.23
CA ASN A 79 0.98 -12.13 -2.91
C ASN A 79 0.77 -13.54 -2.31
N TYR A 80 0.67 -14.58 -3.15
CA TYR A 80 0.35 -15.95 -2.70
C TYR A 80 1.33 -16.96 -3.34
N PRO A 81 2.35 -17.43 -2.61
CA PRO A 81 3.31 -18.43 -3.10
C PRO A 81 2.66 -19.71 -3.64
N GLU A 82 1.57 -20.17 -3.02
CA GLU A 82 0.75 -21.30 -3.44
C GLU A 82 0.09 -21.10 -4.83
N CYS A 83 -0.07 -19.85 -5.27
CA CYS A 83 -0.60 -19.50 -6.59
C CYS A 83 0.47 -19.43 -7.69
N ILE A 84 1.77 -19.51 -7.38
CA ILE A 84 2.85 -19.39 -8.39
C ILE A 84 2.71 -20.47 -9.50
N SER A 85 2.17 -21.64 -9.15
CA SER A 85 1.89 -22.76 -10.08
C SER A 85 0.56 -22.65 -10.84
N ALA A 86 -0.26 -21.62 -10.56
CA ALA A 86 -1.58 -21.43 -11.15
C ALA A 86 -1.54 -20.31 -12.19
N ASN A 87 -1.18 -20.63 -13.44
CA ASN A 87 -1.29 -19.66 -14.53
C ASN A 87 -2.74 -19.52 -15.00
N PHE A 88 -3.48 -18.64 -14.35
CA PHE A 88 -4.88 -18.35 -14.68
C PHE A 88 -5.09 -18.02 -16.17
N ASP A 89 -4.15 -17.32 -16.80
CA ASP A 89 -4.20 -16.96 -18.22
C ASP A 89 -3.99 -18.13 -19.17
N PHE A 90 -3.30 -19.18 -18.73
CA PHE A 90 -3.22 -20.44 -19.47
C PHE A 90 -4.42 -21.33 -19.17
N ILE A 91 -4.80 -21.45 -17.89
CA ILE A 91 -5.88 -22.31 -17.40
C ILE A 91 -7.21 -21.96 -18.08
N PHE A 92 -7.50 -20.68 -18.34
CA PHE A 92 -8.82 -20.25 -18.80
C PHE A 92 -8.90 -19.77 -20.26
N ASN A 93 -7.81 -19.77 -21.06
CA ASN A 93 -7.87 -19.25 -22.43
C ASN A 93 -8.19 -20.32 -23.49
N ASP A 94 -9.16 -20.01 -24.37
CA ASP A 94 -9.62 -20.90 -25.46
C ASP A 94 -9.00 -20.54 -26.82
N ASN A 95 -8.39 -19.36 -26.97
CA ASN A 95 -7.76 -18.96 -28.23
C ASN A 95 -6.50 -19.80 -28.48
N ILE A 96 -6.49 -20.54 -29.60
CA ILE A 96 -5.37 -21.37 -30.03
C ILE A 96 -4.09 -20.53 -30.18
N GLU A 97 -4.21 -19.30 -30.68
CA GLU A 97 -3.10 -18.34 -30.82
C GLU A 97 -2.56 -17.79 -29.49
N TYR A 98 -3.34 -17.79 -28.42
CA TYR A 98 -2.87 -17.36 -27.08
C TYR A 98 -2.19 -18.49 -26.30
N LYS A 99 -2.57 -19.76 -26.59
CA LYS A 99 -1.75 -20.92 -26.25
C LYS A 99 -0.41 -20.91 -26.99
N THR A 100 -0.25 -20.04 -27.98
CA THR A 100 1.03 -19.71 -28.63
C THR A 100 1.55 -18.30 -28.31
N TYR A 101 1.42 -17.82 -27.06
CA TYR A 101 2.15 -16.61 -26.61
C TYR A 101 2.58 -16.62 -25.13
N TYR A 102 1.72 -17.03 -24.18
CA TYR A 102 2.08 -17.11 -22.75
C TYR A 102 2.03 -18.54 -22.22
N PRO A 103 3.17 -19.12 -21.78
CA PRO A 103 3.21 -20.53 -21.46
C PRO A 103 3.53 -20.79 -19.96
N TYR A 104 2.62 -21.48 -19.27
CA TYR A 104 2.92 -22.31 -18.10
C TYR A 104 2.13 -23.62 -18.24
N GLY A 105 2.70 -24.71 -17.73
CA GLY A 105 2.32 -26.09 -18.08
C GLY A 105 0.82 -26.38 -18.07
N ASP A 106 0.30 -26.94 -19.16
CA ASP A 106 -0.91 -27.75 -19.07
C ASP A 106 -0.58 -28.97 -18.22
N TYR A 107 -1.33 -29.19 -17.14
CA TYR A 107 -1.17 -30.35 -16.28
C TYR A 107 -1.57 -31.64 -17.03
N SER A 108 -2.19 -31.53 -18.22
CA SER A 108 -2.32 -32.63 -19.16
C SER A 108 -0.98 -33.23 -19.60
N SER A 109 0.14 -32.50 -19.57
CA SER A 109 1.47 -33.08 -19.85
C SER A 109 2.00 -33.93 -18.69
N ILE A 110 1.73 -33.52 -17.44
CA ILE A 110 1.96 -34.33 -16.22
C ILE A 110 1.06 -35.56 -16.21
N CYS A 111 -0.14 -35.45 -16.79
CA CYS A 111 -1.08 -36.56 -17.00
C CYS A 111 -0.87 -37.31 -18.34
N SER A 112 0.19 -37.02 -19.10
CA SER A 112 0.52 -37.70 -20.34
C SER A 112 1.76 -38.59 -20.17
N CYS A 113 1.80 -39.71 -20.89
CA CYS A 113 2.95 -40.61 -20.88
C CYS A 113 4.05 -40.21 -21.90
N GLU A 114 4.09 -38.96 -22.37
CA GLU A 114 5.14 -38.48 -23.29
C GLU A 114 6.43 -38.09 -22.55
N GLN A 115 7.59 -38.38 -23.13
CA GLN A 115 8.90 -37.92 -22.64
C GLN A 115 9.43 -36.80 -23.54
N VAL A 116 9.92 -35.71 -22.93
CA VAL A 116 10.67 -34.66 -23.64
C VAL A 116 12.03 -35.23 -24.05
N LYS A 117 12.45 -34.97 -25.30
CA LYS A 117 13.74 -35.38 -25.83
C LYS A 117 14.20 -34.43 -26.94
N TYR A 118 15.47 -34.04 -26.90
CA TYR A 118 16.06 -33.18 -27.94
C TYR A 118 16.55 -33.98 -29.15
N TYR A 119 16.33 -33.43 -30.35
CA TYR A 119 16.82 -33.92 -31.64
C TYR A 119 17.64 -32.83 -32.33
N LYS A 120 18.92 -33.07 -32.62
CA LYS A 120 19.75 -32.15 -33.40
C LYS A 120 19.24 -32.06 -34.85
N TYR A 121 19.22 -30.85 -35.42
CA TYR A 121 18.71 -30.64 -36.78
C TYR A 121 19.45 -31.49 -37.83
N ASN A 122 18.69 -32.14 -38.71
CA ASN A 122 19.18 -32.92 -39.84
C ASN A 122 18.19 -32.80 -41.01
N ASN A 123 18.66 -32.24 -42.13
CA ASN A 123 17.88 -31.99 -43.35
C ASN A 123 17.23 -33.28 -43.90
N ALA A 124 17.88 -34.44 -43.74
CA ALA A 124 17.37 -35.72 -44.21
C ALA A 124 16.15 -36.26 -43.42
N GLU A 125 15.95 -35.86 -42.16
CA GLU A 125 14.90 -36.43 -41.29
C GLU A 125 13.70 -35.51 -41.03
N LYS A 126 13.84 -34.19 -41.21
CA LYS A 126 12.79 -33.16 -40.99
C LYS A 126 12.04 -33.29 -39.65
N LYS A 127 12.72 -33.73 -38.59
CA LYS A 127 12.18 -33.82 -37.22
C LYS A 127 12.35 -32.48 -36.52
N ASN A 128 11.23 -31.82 -36.20
CA ASN A 128 11.21 -30.56 -35.45
C ASN A 128 11.03 -30.84 -33.95
N ASN A 129 11.83 -30.22 -33.09
CA ASN A 129 11.63 -30.29 -31.65
C ASN A 129 10.31 -29.59 -31.26
N LYS A 130 9.40 -30.36 -30.62
CA LYS A 130 8.11 -29.91 -30.08
C LYS A 130 8.38 -28.91 -28.95
N SER A 131 7.92 -27.68 -29.11
CA SER A 131 8.10 -26.61 -28.12
C SER A 131 6.94 -25.61 -28.16
N LEU A 132 6.72 -24.96 -27.02
CA LEU A 132 5.74 -23.91 -26.77
C LEU A 132 6.47 -22.58 -26.44
N CYS A 133 7.46 -22.25 -27.28
CA CYS A 133 7.99 -20.89 -27.47
C CYS A 133 7.56 -20.37 -28.85
N HIS A 134 7.51 -19.05 -29.02
CA HIS A 134 6.75 -18.40 -30.11
C HIS A 134 7.45 -17.17 -30.71
N GLU A 135 6.87 -16.62 -31.79
CA GLU A 135 7.41 -15.48 -32.53
C GLU A 135 7.48 -14.21 -31.67
N LYS A 136 8.50 -13.36 -31.91
CA LYS A 136 8.80 -12.18 -31.09
C LYS A 136 7.97 -10.96 -31.52
N GLY A 137 7.63 -10.11 -30.56
CA GLY A 137 6.85 -8.89 -30.76
C GLY A 137 7.69 -7.62 -30.62
N ASN A 138 7.29 -6.55 -31.31
CA ASN A 138 7.93 -5.23 -31.21
C ASN A 138 7.16 -4.29 -30.24
N ASP A 139 6.49 -4.86 -29.25
CA ASP A 139 5.50 -4.22 -28.36
C ASP A 139 6.09 -3.73 -27.03
N ARG A 140 7.30 -4.15 -26.66
CA ARG A 140 7.90 -3.90 -25.34
C ARG A 140 9.00 -2.84 -25.37
N THR A 141 9.06 -2.04 -24.31
CA THR A 141 10.09 -1.04 -24.06
C THR A 141 11.05 -1.48 -22.95
N TRP A 142 12.14 -0.74 -22.77
CA TRP A 142 13.09 -0.93 -21.68
C TRP A 142 12.43 -0.76 -20.31
N SER A 143 12.68 -1.69 -19.39
CA SER A 143 11.89 -1.78 -18.16
C SER A 143 12.74 -2.05 -16.92
N LYS A 144 12.54 -1.24 -15.88
CA LYS A 144 13.05 -1.49 -14.52
C LYS A 144 12.12 -2.34 -13.66
N LYS A 145 10.92 -2.73 -14.15
CA LYS A 145 9.90 -3.47 -13.37
C LYS A 145 10.44 -4.78 -12.79
N TYR A 146 11.23 -5.50 -13.57
CA TYR A 146 11.66 -6.87 -13.28
C TYR A 146 13.06 -6.94 -12.64
N ILE A 147 13.67 -5.81 -12.30
CA ILE A 147 15.04 -5.75 -11.76
C ILE A 147 15.10 -6.30 -10.32
N LYS A 148 16.14 -7.09 -10.05
CA LYS A 148 16.42 -7.67 -8.74
C LYS A 148 16.54 -6.62 -7.63
N LYS A 149 15.99 -6.96 -6.46
CA LYS A 149 16.15 -6.20 -5.22
C LYS A 149 17.34 -6.74 -4.42
N LEU A 150 18.08 -5.83 -3.81
CA LEU A 150 19.12 -6.09 -2.83
C LEU A 150 18.51 -6.57 -1.51
N GLU A 151 19.34 -7.14 -0.64
CA GLU A 151 18.92 -7.65 0.69
C GLU A 151 18.30 -6.57 1.59
N ASN A 152 18.67 -5.30 1.38
CA ASN A 152 18.08 -4.14 2.05
C ASN A 152 16.76 -3.64 1.41
N GLY A 153 16.19 -4.39 0.46
CA GLY A 153 14.93 -4.10 -0.22
C GLY A 153 15.02 -3.10 -1.39
N ARG A 154 16.15 -2.42 -1.59
CA ARG A 154 16.35 -1.47 -2.70
C ARG A 154 16.50 -2.20 -4.05
N THR A 155 15.92 -1.67 -5.11
CA THR A 155 16.23 -2.10 -6.49
C THR A 155 17.59 -1.55 -6.93
N LEU A 156 18.30 -2.24 -7.83
CA LEU A 156 19.47 -1.71 -8.51
C LEU A 156 19.09 -0.47 -9.33
N GLU A 157 19.37 0.72 -8.78
CA GLU A 157 18.90 1.99 -9.34
C GLU A 157 19.73 2.40 -10.56
N GLY A 158 19.07 2.43 -11.71
CA GLY A 158 19.66 2.78 -13.00
C GLY A 158 19.79 1.60 -13.99
N VAL A 159 19.51 0.37 -13.56
CA VAL A 159 19.47 -0.80 -14.44
C VAL A 159 18.09 -0.91 -15.12
N TYR A 160 18.07 -1.21 -16.42
CA TYR A 160 16.86 -1.46 -17.21
C TYR A 160 17.02 -2.73 -18.05
N VAL A 161 15.97 -3.55 -18.15
CA VAL A 161 15.97 -4.82 -18.89
C VAL A 161 15.59 -4.60 -20.36
N PRO A 162 16.35 -5.09 -21.34
CA PRO A 162 16.02 -4.96 -22.76
C PRO A 162 14.70 -5.65 -23.14
N PRO A 163 13.95 -5.14 -24.13
CA PRO A 163 12.76 -5.80 -24.67
C PRO A 163 12.99 -7.27 -25.04
N ARG A 164 14.14 -7.56 -25.67
CA ARG A 164 14.60 -8.92 -26.03
C ARG A 164 14.66 -9.84 -24.81
N ARG A 165 15.37 -9.45 -23.74
CA ARG A 165 15.48 -10.25 -22.50
C ARG A 165 14.11 -10.48 -21.86
N GLN A 166 13.19 -9.51 -21.93
CA GLN A 166 11.82 -9.66 -21.42
C GLN A 166 10.98 -10.67 -22.23
N GLN A 167 11.36 -10.99 -23.48
CA GLN A 167 10.70 -11.98 -24.34
C GLN A 167 11.50 -13.28 -24.51
N LEU A 168 12.57 -13.48 -23.73
CA LEU A 168 13.45 -14.66 -23.81
C LEU A 168 12.63 -15.96 -23.64
N CYS A 169 12.80 -16.91 -24.56
CA CYS A 169 12.25 -18.26 -24.42
C CYS A 169 12.83 -18.90 -23.16
N LEU A 170 11.99 -19.20 -22.17
CA LEU A 170 12.35 -19.86 -20.91
C LEU A 170 11.39 -21.00 -20.55
N TYR A 171 10.41 -21.29 -21.41
CA TYR A 171 9.21 -22.01 -21.01
C TYR A 171 9.44 -23.45 -20.56
N GLU A 172 10.15 -24.24 -21.38
CA GLU A 172 10.31 -25.68 -21.13
C GLU A 172 11.08 -25.95 -19.82
N LEU A 173 11.76 -24.92 -19.27
CA LEU A 173 12.44 -24.94 -17.96
C LEU A 173 11.48 -24.81 -16.77
N PHE A 174 10.19 -24.56 -16.98
CA PHE A 174 9.18 -24.56 -15.92
C PHE A 174 8.76 -25.98 -15.48
N PRO A 175 8.43 -26.93 -16.38
CA PRO A 175 8.17 -28.33 -16.03
C PRO A 175 9.44 -29.14 -15.69
N ILE A 176 10.43 -28.57 -14.99
CA ILE A 176 11.54 -29.34 -14.40
C ILE A 176 11.00 -30.20 -13.25
N ILE A 177 10.62 -31.44 -13.57
CA ILE A 177 10.05 -32.39 -12.61
C ILE A 177 11.17 -33.18 -11.91
N ILE A 178 11.48 -32.82 -10.66
CA ILE A 178 12.30 -33.66 -9.78
C ILE A 178 11.44 -34.85 -9.32
N LYS A 179 11.34 -35.87 -10.17
CA LYS A 179 10.47 -37.06 -10.00
C LYS A 179 10.89 -37.94 -8.80
N ASN A 180 12.12 -37.79 -8.31
CA ASN A 180 12.60 -38.41 -7.07
C ASN A 180 13.90 -37.71 -6.61
N LYS A 181 14.16 -37.68 -5.29
CA LYS A 181 15.41 -37.12 -4.72
C LYS A 181 16.66 -38.02 -4.91
N ASN A 182 16.49 -39.21 -5.49
CA ASN A 182 17.48 -40.29 -5.42
C ASN A 182 18.27 -40.52 -6.73
N ASP A 183 18.08 -39.70 -7.77
CA ASP A 183 18.76 -39.85 -9.07
C ASP A 183 19.01 -38.49 -9.74
N MET A 184 20.06 -37.79 -9.30
CA MET A 184 20.36 -36.40 -9.68
C MET A 184 20.92 -36.26 -11.09
N GLU A 185 21.68 -37.24 -11.58
CA GLU A 185 22.27 -37.19 -12.93
C GLU A 185 21.20 -37.25 -14.02
N LYS A 186 20.11 -37.98 -13.77
CA LYS A 186 18.93 -37.94 -14.64
C LYS A 186 18.29 -36.54 -14.70
N ALA A 187 18.24 -35.82 -13.58
CA ALA A 187 17.69 -34.46 -13.55
C ALA A 187 18.56 -33.46 -14.34
N LYS A 188 19.89 -33.54 -14.22
CA LYS A 188 20.83 -32.75 -15.08
C LYS A 188 20.60 -33.03 -16.56
N LYS A 189 20.39 -34.30 -16.94
CA LYS A 189 20.15 -34.70 -18.33
C LYS A 189 18.82 -34.18 -18.87
N GLU A 190 17.72 -34.35 -18.12
CA GLU A 190 16.41 -33.79 -18.50
C GLU A 190 16.50 -32.25 -18.62
N LEU A 191 17.26 -31.56 -17.75
CA LEU A 191 17.56 -30.13 -17.85
C LEU A 191 18.35 -29.75 -19.13
N LEU A 192 19.39 -30.50 -19.50
CA LEU A 192 20.18 -30.22 -20.70
C LEU A 192 19.34 -30.35 -21.97
N GLU A 193 18.63 -31.47 -22.16
CA GLU A 193 17.81 -31.69 -23.36
C GLU A 193 16.73 -30.59 -23.49
N THR A 194 16.18 -30.14 -22.37
CA THR A 194 15.25 -29.00 -22.27
C THR A 194 15.92 -27.67 -22.69
N LEU A 195 17.12 -27.37 -22.21
CA LEU A 195 17.87 -26.15 -22.55
C LEU A 195 18.23 -26.06 -24.04
N GLN A 196 18.53 -27.19 -24.68
CA GLN A 196 18.82 -27.22 -26.11
C GLN A 196 17.58 -26.88 -26.95
N ILE A 197 16.40 -27.40 -26.59
CA ILE A 197 15.13 -27.06 -27.25
C ILE A 197 14.83 -25.55 -27.10
N VAL A 198 15.01 -25.00 -25.90
CA VAL A 198 14.82 -23.57 -25.60
C VAL A 198 15.75 -22.70 -26.44
N ALA A 199 17.04 -23.04 -26.52
CA ALA A 199 18.03 -22.25 -27.24
C ALA A 199 17.86 -22.31 -28.77
N GLU A 200 17.52 -23.47 -29.33
CA GLU A 200 17.12 -23.59 -30.75
C GLU A 200 15.96 -22.64 -31.08
N ARG A 201 14.89 -22.69 -30.29
CA ARG A 201 13.66 -21.93 -30.54
C ARG A 201 13.86 -20.43 -30.35
N GLU A 202 14.62 -20.01 -29.33
CA GLU A 202 15.02 -18.61 -29.16
C GLU A 202 15.75 -18.08 -30.41
N ALA A 203 16.75 -18.82 -30.90
CA ALA A 203 17.54 -18.39 -32.06
C ALA A 203 16.73 -18.36 -33.36
N TYR A 204 15.85 -19.34 -33.57
CA TYR A 204 14.91 -19.38 -34.71
C TYR A 204 14.00 -18.15 -34.75
N TYR A 205 13.35 -17.82 -33.62
CA TYR A 205 12.39 -16.71 -33.57
C TYR A 205 13.07 -15.33 -33.60
N LEU A 206 14.27 -15.18 -33.03
CA LEU A 206 15.08 -13.98 -33.22
C LEU A 206 15.52 -13.80 -34.68
N TRP A 207 15.90 -14.87 -35.39
CA TRP A 207 16.22 -14.77 -36.82
C TRP A 207 15.02 -14.26 -37.61
N LYS A 208 13.83 -14.82 -37.38
CA LYS A 208 12.58 -14.33 -38.01
C LYS A 208 12.28 -12.87 -37.71
N GLN A 209 12.42 -12.41 -36.47
CA GLN A 209 12.09 -11.03 -36.05
C GLN A 209 12.84 -9.97 -36.86
N TYR A 210 14.15 -10.14 -37.07
CA TYR A 210 14.99 -9.17 -37.78
C TYR A 210 14.94 -9.29 -39.31
N HIS A 211 14.38 -10.37 -39.85
CA HIS A 211 14.19 -10.59 -41.30
C HIS A 211 12.69 -10.57 -41.70
N ALA A 212 11.90 -9.76 -40.98
CA ALA A 212 10.49 -9.49 -41.28
C ALA A 212 10.35 -8.82 -42.67
N HIS A 213 9.20 -9.03 -43.32
CA HIS A 213 8.92 -8.54 -44.68
C HIS A 213 9.96 -8.92 -45.75
N ASN A 214 10.76 -9.97 -45.51
CA ASN A 214 11.87 -10.41 -46.37
C ASN A 214 13.00 -9.39 -46.54
N ASP A 215 13.30 -8.60 -45.50
CA ASP A 215 14.60 -7.93 -45.38
C ASP A 215 15.70 -9.00 -45.24
N THR A 216 16.48 -9.22 -46.31
CA THR A 216 17.67 -10.09 -46.34
C THR A 216 18.96 -9.27 -46.41
N THR A 217 18.96 -8.04 -45.86
CA THR A 217 20.15 -7.18 -45.90
C THR A 217 21.24 -7.68 -44.95
N TYR A 218 22.50 -7.41 -45.32
CA TYR A 218 23.66 -7.63 -44.45
C TYR A 218 23.51 -6.98 -43.06
N LEU A 219 22.72 -5.90 -42.97
CA LEU A 219 22.37 -5.24 -41.71
C LEU A 219 21.38 -6.07 -40.87
N ALA A 220 20.31 -6.61 -41.46
CA ALA A 220 19.37 -7.52 -40.79
C ALA A 220 20.10 -8.77 -40.24
N HIS A 221 20.98 -9.38 -41.06
CA HIS A 221 21.78 -10.53 -40.66
C HIS A 221 22.68 -10.20 -39.44
N LYS A 222 23.34 -9.03 -39.42
CA LYS A 222 24.15 -8.58 -38.27
C LYS A 222 23.29 -8.33 -37.03
N LYS A 223 22.10 -7.72 -37.16
CA LYS A 223 21.19 -7.50 -36.02
C LYS A 223 20.71 -8.81 -35.40
N ALA A 224 20.26 -9.76 -36.21
CA ALA A 224 19.87 -11.09 -35.75
C ALA A 224 21.01 -11.80 -34.99
N CYS A 225 22.21 -11.86 -35.58
CA CYS A 225 23.39 -12.45 -34.93
C CYS A 225 23.76 -11.78 -33.60
N CYS A 226 23.59 -10.46 -33.47
CA CYS A 226 23.84 -9.73 -32.22
C CYS A 226 22.75 -10.00 -31.16
N ALA A 227 21.47 -10.04 -31.53
CA ALA A 227 20.38 -10.38 -30.63
C ALA A 227 20.49 -11.83 -30.12
N ILE A 228 20.81 -12.79 -31.00
CA ILE A 228 20.99 -14.20 -30.64
C ILE A 228 22.16 -14.36 -29.66
N ARG A 229 23.29 -13.67 -29.87
CA ARG A 229 24.38 -13.60 -28.88
C ARG A 229 23.92 -12.98 -27.56
N GLY A 230 23.11 -11.93 -27.58
CA GLY A 230 22.51 -11.35 -26.38
C GLY A 230 21.72 -12.37 -25.56
N SER A 231 20.79 -13.08 -26.22
CA SER A 231 19.98 -14.12 -25.55
C SER A 231 20.78 -15.34 -25.11
N PHE A 232 21.89 -15.69 -25.80
CA PHE A 232 22.82 -16.71 -25.32
C PHE A 232 23.45 -16.35 -23.98
N TYR A 233 24.03 -15.15 -23.85
CA TYR A 233 24.66 -14.70 -22.61
C TYR A 233 23.65 -14.48 -21.47
N ASP A 234 22.39 -14.16 -21.80
CA ASP A 234 21.32 -14.06 -20.81
C ASP A 234 20.85 -15.43 -20.31
N LEU A 235 20.77 -16.47 -21.16
CA LEU A 235 20.55 -17.85 -20.71
C LEU A 235 21.71 -18.35 -19.82
N GLU A 236 22.96 -18.02 -20.17
CA GLU A 236 24.14 -18.29 -19.35
C GLU A 236 24.03 -17.69 -17.94
N ASP A 237 23.67 -16.40 -17.83
CA ASP A 237 23.54 -15.76 -16.52
C ASP A 237 22.33 -16.30 -15.71
N ILE A 238 21.25 -16.76 -16.36
CA ILE A 238 20.15 -17.45 -15.66
C ILE A 238 20.63 -18.77 -15.05
N ILE A 239 21.28 -19.63 -15.84
CA ILE A 239 21.77 -20.94 -15.35
C ILE A 239 22.76 -20.77 -14.20
N LYS A 240 23.72 -19.83 -14.33
CA LYS A 240 24.73 -19.55 -13.30
C LYS A 240 24.20 -18.83 -12.05
N GLY A 241 22.91 -18.45 -12.00
CA GLY A 241 22.34 -17.71 -10.85
C GLY A 241 22.85 -16.27 -10.75
N ASN A 242 23.15 -15.67 -11.90
CA ASN A 242 23.79 -14.37 -12.08
C ASN A 242 22.87 -13.29 -12.68
N ASP A 243 21.75 -13.68 -13.28
CA ASP A 243 20.82 -12.81 -13.99
C ASP A 243 20.22 -11.72 -13.06
N LEU A 244 20.16 -10.50 -13.58
CA LEU A 244 19.68 -9.29 -12.88
C LEU A 244 18.15 -9.18 -12.88
N VAL A 245 17.44 -10.10 -13.55
CA VAL A 245 15.97 -10.15 -13.59
C VAL A 245 15.45 -11.07 -12.50
N HIS A 246 14.47 -10.60 -11.72
CA HIS A 246 13.90 -11.32 -10.58
C HIS A 246 12.36 -11.34 -10.63
N ASP A 247 11.84 -11.65 -11.81
CA ASP A 247 10.43 -12.01 -12.03
C ASP A 247 10.10 -13.42 -11.46
N GLU A 248 8.86 -13.86 -11.58
CA GLU A 248 8.42 -15.16 -11.05
C GLU A 248 9.01 -16.35 -11.80
N TYR A 249 9.27 -16.21 -13.11
CA TYR A 249 9.83 -17.24 -13.97
C TYR A 249 11.29 -17.47 -13.56
N THR A 250 12.09 -16.40 -13.41
CA THR A 250 13.48 -16.53 -12.95
C THR A 250 13.57 -16.97 -11.49
N LYS A 251 12.68 -16.53 -10.59
CA LYS A 251 12.59 -17.04 -9.21
C LYS A 251 12.36 -18.55 -9.16
N TYR A 252 11.38 -19.05 -9.91
CA TYR A 252 11.04 -20.46 -9.93
C TYR A 252 12.18 -21.31 -10.54
N ILE A 253 12.70 -20.89 -11.70
CA ILE A 253 13.81 -21.58 -12.37
C ILE A 253 15.04 -21.59 -11.46
N ASP A 254 15.36 -20.47 -10.80
CA ASP A 254 16.47 -20.43 -9.84
C ASP A 254 16.25 -21.35 -8.63
N SER A 255 15.02 -21.45 -8.08
CA SER A 255 14.71 -22.42 -7.02
C SER A 255 14.97 -23.86 -7.50
N LYS A 256 14.47 -24.24 -8.68
CA LYS A 256 14.62 -25.61 -9.21
C LYS A 256 16.07 -25.93 -9.56
N LEU A 257 16.85 -24.95 -10.03
CA LEU A 257 18.30 -25.10 -10.21
C LEU A 257 19.06 -25.15 -8.88
N ASN A 258 18.60 -24.49 -7.81
CA ASN A 258 19.16 -24.70 -6.46
C ASN A 258 18.88 -26.12 -5.95
N GLU A 259 17.68 -26.67 -6.24
CA GLU A 259 17.32 -28.05 -5.88
C GLU A 259 18.10 -29.12 -6.68
N ILE A 260 18.60 -28.80 -7.89
CA ILE A 260 19.44 -29.69 -8.72
C ILE A 260 20.93 -29.59 -8.35
N PHE A 261 21.44 -28.40 -8.02
CA PHE A 261 22.88 -28.14 -7.84
C PHE A 261 23.31 -27.84 -6.40
N GLY A 262 22.41 -27.96 -5.41
CA GLY A 262 22.68 -27.61 -4.01
C GLY A 262 22.05 -28.59 -3.00
N SER A 263 22.68 -28.69 -1.82
CA SER A 263 22.20 -29.49 -0.68
C SER A 263 21.20 -28.76 0.24
N SER A 264 20.85 -27.52 -0.11
CA SER A 264 19.83 -26.71 0.58
C SER A 264 19.16 -25.77 -0.44
N ASN A 265 17.92 -25.33 -0.16
CA ASN A 265 17.16 -24.45 -1.05
C ASN A 265 17.65 -22.98 -1.03
N THR A 266 18.97 -22.74 -1.00
CA THR A 266 19.57 -21.41 -0.91
C THR A 266 20.58 -21.19 -2.04
N ASN A 267 20.50 -20.04 -2.71
CA ASN A 267 21.40 -19.67 -3.81
C ASN A 267 22.75 -19.15 -3.28
N ASN A 268 23.47 -20.03 -2.57
CA ASN A 268 24.75 -19.74 -1.94
C ASN A 268 25.92 -19.80 -2.94
N ILE A 269 27.11 -19.34 -2.51
CA ILE A 269 28.29 -19.21 -3.37
C ILE A 269 28.74 -20.55 -3.98
N ASP A 270 28.57 -21.66 -3.25
CA ASP A 270 28.99 -22.99 -3.70
C ASP A 270 28.00 -23.59 -4.70
N THR A 271 26.70 -23.33 -4.56
CA THR A 271 25.66 -23.69 -5.55
C THR A 271 25.87 -22.91 -6.85
N LYS A 272 26.25 -21.62 -6.78
CA LYS A 272 26.65 -20.84 -7.97
C LYS A 272 27.93 -21.36 -8.61
N ARG A 273 28.91 -21.81 -7.82
CA ARG A 273 30.12 -22.46 -8.34
C ARG A 273 29.75 -23.74 -9.08
N ALA A 274 28.99 -24.65 -8.45
CA ALA A 274 28.54 -25.90 -9.05
C ALA A 274 27.78 -25.70 -10.39
N ARG A 275 26.87 -24.72 -10.47
CA ARG A 275 26.21 -24.34 -11.74
C ARG A 275 27.16 -23.78 -12.80
N THR A 276 28.18 -23.03 -12.38
CA THR A 276 29.18 -22.45 -13.28
C THR A 276 30.11 -23.53 -13.82
N ASP A 277 30.56 -24.44 -12.97
CA ASP A 277 31.33 -25.63 -13.36
C ASP A 277 30.50 -26.55 -14.26
N TRP A 278 29.20 -26.73 -13.98
CA TRP A 278 28.30 -27.47 -14.86
C TRP A 278 28.23 -26.86 -16.26
N TRP A 279 28.05 -25.53 -16.35
CA TRP A 279 27.92 -24.84 -17.64
C TRP A 279 29.23 -24.78 -18.45
N GLU A 280 30.36 -24.49 -17.79
CA GLU A 280 31.67 -24.31 -18.47
C GLU A 280 32.48 -25.59 -18.60
N ASN A 281 32.51 -26.42 -17.55
CA ASN A 281 33.53 -27.47 -17.35
C ASN A 281 32.97 -28.91 -17.49
N GLU A 282 31.68 -29.16 -17.23
CA GLU A 282 31.08 -30.48 -17.46
C GLU A 282 31.01 -30.76 -18.97
N THR A 283 31.56 -31.91 -19.38
CA THR A 283 31.68 -32.32 -20.79
C THR A 283 30.95 -33.62 -21.06
N ILE A 284 30.37 -33.70 -22.26
CA ILE A 284 29.64 -34.87 -22.75
C ILE A 284 30.29 -35.32 -24.07
N ASP A 285 30.56 -36.62 -24.15
CA ASP A 285 31.03 -37.28 -25.36
C ASP A 285 29.92 -37.28 -26.43
N VAL A 286 30.14 -36.62 -27.57
CA VAL A 286 29.24 -36.60 -28.74
C VAL A 286 29.85 -37.37 -29.92
N PRO A 287 29.02 -38.06 -30.75
CA PRO A 287 29.50 -38.75 -31.94
C PRO A 287 30.14 -37.81 -32.95
N ASN A 288 31.38 -38.10 -33.35
CA ASN A 288 32.12 -37.31 -34.33
C ASN A 288 31.63 -37.60 -35.76
N ILE A 289 31.48 -36.56 -36.58
CA ILE A 289 30.91 -36.62 -37.94
C ILE A 289 31.95 -37.07 -38.99
N THR A 290 33.25 -37.03 -38.66
CA THR A 290 34.37 -37.22 -39.61
C THR A 290 34.87 -38.66 -39.77
N GLY A 291 34.22 -39.64 -39.14
CA GLY A 291 34.48 -41.08 -39.37
C GLY A 291 35.71 -41.67 -38.68
N ALA A 292 36.42 -40.91 -37.83
CA ALA A 292 37.47 -41.44 -36.96
C ALA A 292 36.88 -41.92 -35.61
N ASN A 293 37.43 -42.99 -35.04
CA ASN A 293 37.02 -43.54 -33.73
C ASN A 293 37.52 -42.69 -32.54
N LYS A 294 37.02 -41.46 -32.44
CA LYS A 294 37.09 -40.59 -31.24
C LYS A 294 35.75 -39.90 -31.05
N SER A 295 35.23 -39.92 -29.83
CA SER A 295 34.19 -38.97 -29.42
C SER A 295 34.79 -37.57 -29.31
N ASP A 296 34.07 -36.56 -29.78
CA ASP A 296 34.39 -35.18 -29.46
C ASP A 296 33.74 -34.85 -28.12
N ARG A 297 34.48 -34.21 -27.22
CA ARG A 297 33.91 -33.73 -25.96
C ARG A 297 33.46 -32.30 -26.11
N LYS A 298 32.16 -32.05 -25.92
CA LYS A 298 31.60 -30.70 -25.87
C LYS A 298 31.13 -30.35 -24.47
N THR A 299 31.35 -29.10 -24.07
CA THR A 299 30.83 -28.56 -22.81
C THR A 299 29.34 -28.24 -22.94
N ILE A 300 28.64 -28.10 -21.81
CA ILE A 300 27.23 -27.68 -21.79
C ILE A 300 27.05 -26.35 -22.55
N ARG A 301 27.90 -25.35 -22.30
CA ARG A 301 27.98 -24.08 -23.06
C ARG A 301 27.99 -24.28 -24.59
N GLN A 302 28.82 -25.20 -25.09
CA GLN A 302 28.94 -25.49 -26.51
C GLN A 302 27.71 -26.22 -27.06
N LEU A 303 27.15 -27.17 -26.30
CA LEU A 303 25.95 -27.92 -26.69
C LEU A 303 24.69 -27.04 -26.81
N VAL A 304 24.60 -25.97 -26.03
CA VAL A 304 23.54 -24.96 -26.14
C VAL A 304 23.76 -24.04 -27.36
N TRP A 305 25.00 -23.67 -27.69
CA TRP A 305 25.30 -22.90 -28.91
C TRP A 305 25.11 -23.71 -30.19
N ASP A 306 25.46 -25.00 -30.21
CA ASP A 306 25.13 -25.95 -31.28
C ASP A 306 23.62 -25.97 -31.58
N ALA A 307 22.78 -25.85 -30.54
CA ALA A 307 21.33 -25.77 -30.67
C ALA A 307 20.87 -24.41 -31.24
N MET A 308 21.43 -23.29 -30.78
CA MET A 308 21.17 -21.97 -31.37
C MET A 308 21.53 -21.91 -32.87
N GLN A 309 22.69 -22.43 -33.25
CA GLN A 309 23.05 -22.56 -34.66
C GLN A 309 22.06 -23.43 -35.44
N SER A 310 21.52 -24.49 -34.82
CA SER A 310 20.53 -25.38 -35.45
C SER A 310 19.19 -24.66 -35.69
N GLY A 311 18.76 -23.82 -34.75
CA GLY A 311 17.60 -22.93 -34.94
C GLY A 311 17.79 -21.92 -36.08
N VAL A 312 18.98 -21.36 -36.23
CA VAL A 312 19.30 -20.47 -37.37
C VAL A 312 19.37 -21.24 -38.69
N ARG A 313 19.97 -22.45 -38.73
CA ARG A 313 19.96 -23.31 -39.93
C ARG A 313 18.54 -23.56 -40.43
N TYR A 314 17.65 -23.96 -39.52
CA TYR A 314 16.25 -24.16 -39.80
C TYR A 314 15.56 -22.87 -40.33
N ALA A 315 15.87 -21.70 -39.75
CA ALA A 315 15.32 -20.41 -40.20
C ALA A 315 15.80 -19.98 -41.61
N VAL A 316 17.08 -20.19 -41.95
CA VAL A 316 17.61 -19.84 -43.29
C VAL A 316 17.21 -20.87 -44.35
N GLU A 317 17.09 -22.14 -44.00
CA GLU A 317 16.60 -23.19 -44.91
C GLU A 317 15.11 -23.02 -45.25
N GLU A 318 14.28 -22.49 -44.33
CA GLU A 318 12.90 -22.07 -44.63
C GLU A 318 12.82 -20.93 -45.68
N LYS A 319 13.91 -20.18 -45.91
CA LYS A 319 14.00 -19.08 -46.89
C LYS A 319 14.97 -19.34 -48.07
N ASN A 320 15.66 -20.48 -48.10
CA ASN A 320 16.74 -20.79 -49.05
C ASN A 320 17.90 -19.75 -49.00
N GLU A 321 18.24 -19.28 -47.80
CA GLU A 321 19.33 -18.34 -47.51
C GLU A 321 20.63 -19.06 -47.12
N ASN A 322 21.79 -18.43 -47.35
CA ASN A 322 23.09 -18.95 -46.90
C ASN A 322 23.26 -18.80 -45.38
N PHE A 323 23.79 -19.84 -44.71
CA PHE A 323 24.05 -19.79 -43.26
C PHE A 323 25.02 -18.65 -42.90
N PRO A 324 24.66 -17.77 -41.94
CA PRO A 324 25.40 -16.53 -41.71
C PRO A 324 26.77 -16.77 -41.06
N PRO A 325 27.87 -16.20 -41.61
CA PRO A 325 29.22 -16.34 -41.04
C PRO A 325 29.32 -15.93 -39.56
N CYS A 326 28.51 -14.96 -39.12
CA CYS A 326 28.48 -14.50 -37.74
C CYS A 326 28.04 -15.56 -36.72
N MET A 327 27.35 -16.64 -37.14
CA MET A 327 27.01 -17.78 -36.27
C MET A 327 28.06 -18.90 -36.27
N GLY A 328 28.95 -18.94 -37.27
CA GLY A 328 29.94 -20.03 -37.47
C GLY A 328 31.19 -19.97 -36.56
N VAL A 329 31.30 -18.97 -35.70
CA VAL A 329 32.48 -18.76 -34.84
C VAL A 329 32.48 -19.74 -33.66
N GLU A 330 33.51 -20.59 -33.56
CA GLU A 330 33.67 -21.56 -32.47
C GLU A 330 33.96 -20.90 -31.11
N HIS A 331 34.74 -19.82 -31.10
CA HIS A 331 35.04 -19.07 -29.87
C HIS A 331 33.92 -18.07 -29.54
N ILE A 332 33.00 -18.52 -28.70
CA ILE A 332 32.15 -17.62 -27.89
C ILE A 332 33.03 -17.02 -26.79
N GLY A 333 33.25 -15.71 -26.83
CA GLY A 333 34.09 -15.02 -25.85
C GLY A 333 33.54 -15.08 -24.42
N ILE A 334 34.39 -14.69 -23.46
CA ILE A 334 34.01 -14.53 -22.06
C ILE A 334 32.86 -13.52 -21.95
N ALA A 335 31.81 -13.89 -21.24
CA ALA A 335 30.65 -13.04 -21.04
C ALA A 335 31.02 -11.79 -20.22
N LYS A 336 30.81 -10.59 -20.79
CA LYS A 336 30.82 -9.34 -20.02
C LYS A 336 29.71 -9.38 -18.96
N PRO A 337 29.84 -8.67 -17.83
CA PRO A 337 28.73 -8.47 -16.88
C PRO A 337 27.45 -7.98 -17.57
N GLN A 338 26.31 -8.49 -17.14
CA GLN A 338 25.04 -8.36 -17.85
C GLN A 338 24.61 -6.90 -18.06
N PHE A 339 24.76 -6.02 -17.06
CA PHE A 339 24.47 -4.59 -17.19
C PHE A 339 25.21 -3.95 -18.37
N ILE A 340 26.48 -4.29 -18.58
CA ILE A 340 27.31 -3.71 -19.66
C ILE A 340 26.84 -4.22 -21.03
N ARG A 341 26.40 -5.47 -21.14
CA ARG A 341 25.78 -5.98 -22.38
C ARG A 341 24.50 -5.23 -22.71
N TRP A 342 23.66 -4.99 -21.70
CA TRP A 342 22.41 -4.22 -21.84
C TRP A 342 22.67 -2.73 -22.14
N LEU A 343 23.73 -2.12 -21.58
CA LEU A 343 24.15 -0.75 -21.90
C LEU A 343 24.62 -0.60 -23.36
N GLU A 344 25.37 -1.58 -23.88
CA GLU A 344 25.72 -1.64 -25.30
C GLU A 344 24.47 -1.84 -26.18
N GLU A 345 23.56 -2.73 -25.80
CA GLU A 345 22.29 -2.98 -26.50
C GLU A 345 21.39 -1.74 -26.54
N TRP A 346 21.21 -1.03 -25.42
CA TRP A 346 20.45 0.23 -25.33
C TRP A 346 21.02 1.33 -26.23
N THR A 347 22.35 1.48 -26.24
CA THR A 347 23.03 2.53 -27.03
C THR A 347 22.81 2.31 -28.53
N ASN A 348 22.87 1.05 -28.98
CA ASN A 348 22.60 0.71 -30.38
C ASN A 348 21.15 1.05 -30.77
N GLU A 349 20.17 0.68 -29.93
CA GLU A 349 18.75 1.00 -30.16
C GLU A 349 18.50 2.51 -30.22
N PHE A 350 19.02 3.27 -29.24
CA PHE A 350 18.85 4.72 -29.16
C PHE A 350 19.37 5.43 -30.43
N CYS A 351 20.56 5.06 -30.93
CA CYS A 351 21.13 5.68 -32.13
C CYS A 351 20.29 5.43 -33.40
N GLU A 352 19.68 4.24 -33.52
CA GLU A 352 18.80 3.93 -34.65
C GLU A 352 17.46 4.66 -34.55
N GLU A 353 16.84 4.67 -33.35
CA GLU A 353 15.59 5.39 -33.13
C GLU A 353 15.75 6.90 -33.27
N TYR A 354 16.85 7.49 -32.75
CA TYR A 354 17.17 8.90 -32.92
C TYR A 354 17.16 9.30 -34.39
N THR A 355 17.89 8.55 -35.23
CA THR A 355 18.00 8.82 -36.67
C THR A 355 16.63 8.79 -37.35
N LYS A 356 15.77 7.83 -36.96
CA LYS A 356 14.40 7.69 -37.46
C LYS A 356 13.46 8.82 -37.04
N TYR A 357 13.43 9.19 -35.76
CA TYR A 357 12.54 10.25 -35.28
C TYR A 357 13.02 11.65 -35.65
N PHE A 358 14.33 11.89 -35.66
CA PHE A 358 14.90 13.17 -36.07
C PHE A 358 14.70 13.41 -37.58
N GLY A 359 14.98 12.41 -38.44
CA GLY A 359 14.67 12.50 -39.87
C GLY A 359 13.18 12.74 -40.18
N ALA A 360 12.27 12.32 -39.29
CA ALA A 360 10.85 12.59 -39.37
C ALA A 360 10.44 14.01 -38.90
N ILE A 361 11.31 14.77 -38.22
CA ILE A 361 11.13 16.20 -37.97
C ILE A 361 11.52 16.99 -39.20
N ASN A 362 12.77 16.91 -39.67
CA ASN A 362 13.26 17.73 -40.79
C ASN A 362 12.38 17.57 -42.04
N SER A 363 12.05 16.33 -42.40
CA SER A 363 11.18 16.03 -43.56
C SER A 363 9.75 16.57 -43.45
N LYS A 364 9.27 16.97 -42.27
CA LYS A 364 7.90 17.45 -42.02
C LYS A 364 7.80 18.89 -41.52
N CYS A 365 8.89 19.49 -41.05
CA CYS A 365 8.91 20.84 -40.50
C CYS A 365 9.62 21.88 -41.39
N ASP A 366 10.40 21.44 -42.39
CA ASP A 366 11.20 22.29 -43.30
C ASP A 366 10.56 22.53 -44.68
N LEU A 367 9.23 22.37 -44.80
CA LEU A 367 8.50 22.63 -46.05
C LEU A 367 8.51 24.12 -46.42
N ARG A 368 9.53 24.55 -47.17
CA ARG A 368 9.50 25.81 -47.93
C ARG A 368 8.39 25.77 -48.98
N LYS A 369 7.36 26.58 -48.80
CA LYS A 369 6.47 27.02 -49.90
C LYS A 369 6.22 28.52 -49.81
N GLY A 370 5.97 29.12 -50.97
CA GLY A 370 5.48 30.50 -51.08
C GLY A 370 4.06 30.65 -50.53
N ALA A 371 3.57 31.88 -50.57
CA ALA A 371 2.25 32.24 -50.06
C ALA A 371 1.08 31.59 -50.84
N ASP A 372 -0.12 31.86 -50.33
CA ASP A 372 -1.41 31.71 -51.00
C ASP A 372 -1.89 30.27 -51.26
N ASP A 373 -2.33 29.60 -50.18
CA ASP A 373 -3.76 29.25 -50.10
C ASP A 373 -4.26 29.08 -48.64
N CYS A 374 -5.54 29.35 -48.39
CA CYS A 374 -6.11 29.38 -47.04
C CYS A 374 -6.61 28.01 -46.54
N GLY A 375 -5.71 27.17 -46.03
CA GLY A 375 -6.05 25.90 -45.38
C GLY A 375 -4.94 25.32 -44.51
N ASP A 376 -4.87 25.71 -43.23
CA ASP A 376 -3.72 25.49 -42.32
C ASP A 376 -3.53 24.05 -41.78
N ASN A 377 -3.53 23.06 -42.67
CA ASN A 377 -3.25 21.65 -42.32
C ASN A 377 -1.75 21.31 -42.24
N SER A 378 -0.87 22.12 -42.84
CA SER A 378 0.60 21.90 -42.84
C SER A 378 1.18 21.89 -41.43
N ASN A 379 0.63 22.73 -40.56
CA ASN A 379 0.99 22.87 -39.15
C ASN A 379 0.77 21.57 -38.35
N ILE A 380 -0.23 20.74 -38.73
CA ILE A 380 -0.61 19.50 -38.00
C ILE A 380 0.45 18.40 -38.15
N GLU A 381 1.05 18.24 -39.34
CA GLU A 381 2.08 17.23 -39.59
C GLU A 381 3.36 17.50 -38.76
N CYS A 382 3.82 18.76 -38.74
CA CYS A 382 4.97 19.18 -37.93
C CYS A 382 4.65 19.11 -36.41
N LYS A 383 3.45 19.53 -35.97
CA LYS A 383 2.97 19.33 -34.58
C LYS A 383 3.03 17.86 -34.17
N ARG A 384 2.61 16.93 -35.05
CA ARG A 384 2.70 15.47 -34.82
C ARG A 384 4.14 14.96 -34.77
N ALA A 385 5.06 15.53 -35.57
CA ALA A 385 6.49 15.22 -35.50
C ALA A 385 7.15 15.71 -34.20
N CYS A 386 6.94 17.00 -33.82
CA CYS A 386 7.34 17.56 -32.53
C CYS A 386 6.89 16.65 -31.36
N ALA A 387 5.61 16.23 -31.37
CA ALA A 387 5.03 15.40 -30.33
C ALA A 387 5.65 14.00 -30.28
N ASN A 388 5.78 13.30 -31.41
CA ASN A 388 6.34 11.95 -31.46
C ASN A 388 7.79 11.90 -30.98
N TYR A 389 8.65 12.83 -31.44
CA TYR A 389 10.03 12.93 -30.95
C TYR A 389 10.08 13.24 -29.46
N THR A 390 9.24 14.15 -28.97
CA THR A 390 9.17 14.49 -27.54
C THR A 390 8.75 13.29 -26.67
N ASN A 391 7.76 12.54 -27.13
CA ASN A 391 7.22 11.37 -26.42
C ASN A 391 8.22 10.20 -26.41
N TRP A 392 9.06 10.06 -27.43
CA TRP A 392 10.16 9.10 -27.49
C TRP A 392 11.38 9.54 -26.65
N LEU A 393 11.79 10.80 -26.74
CA LEU A 393 12.99 11.32 -26.06
C LEU A 393 12.84 11.37 -24.54
N ASN A 394 11.63 11.68 -24.05
CA ASN A 394 11.35 11.78 -22.61
C ASN A 394 11.70 10.52 -21.79
N PRO A 395 11.23 9.30 -22.15
CA PRO A 395 11.66 8.07 -21.47
C PRO A 395 13.13 7.75 -21.72
N LYS A 396 13.65 7.94 -22.94
CA LYS A 396 15.09 7.69 -23.23
C LYS A 396 16.03 8.52 -22.37
N ARG A 397 15.67 9.76 -22.00
CA ARG A 397 16.41 10.57 -21.01
C ARG A 397 16.42 9.95 -19.62
N ILE A 398 15.32 9.36 -19.18
CA ILE A 398 15.19 8.72 -17.86
C ILE A 398 15.95 7.38 -17.82
N GLU A 399 15.96 6.66 -18.94
CA GLU A 399 16.77 5.46 -19.16
C GLU A 399 18.27 5.80 -19.10
N TRP A 400 18.75 6.71 -19.95
CA TRP A 400 20.15 7.15 -20.00
C TRP A 400 20.65 7.69 -18.68
N ASN A 401 19.94 8.63 -18.04
CA ASN A 401 20.36 9.21 -16.77
C ASN A 401 20.48 8.13 -15.67
N GLY A 402 19.62 7.10 -15.70
CA GLY A 402 19.72 5.96 -14.82
C GLY A 402 20.95 5.10 -15.12
N MET A 403 21.11 4.63 -16.35
CA MET A 403 22.20 3.73 -16.74
C MET A 403 23.57 4.40 -16.61
N SER A 404 23.65 5.70 -16.92
CA SER A 404 24.84 6.52 -16.74
C SER A 404 25.23 6.64 -15.26
N ASN A 405 24.27 6.96 -14.38
CA ASN A 405 24.51 6.98 -12.94
C ASN A 405 24.89 5.61 -12.37
N TYR A 406 24.32 4.51 -12.88
CA TYR A 406 24.73 3.16 -12.47
C TYR A 406 26.16 2.84 -12.89
N TYR A 407 26.53 3.09 -14.16
CA TYR A 407 27.90 2.94 -14.65
C TYR A 407 28.91 3.70 -13.77
N ASN A 408 28.61 4.96 -13.42
CA ASN A 408 29.49 5.80 -12.60
C ASN A 408 29.71 5.26 -11.17
N LYS A 409 28.79 4.43 -10.64
CA LYS A 409 28.98 3.71 -9.37
C LYS A 409 29.91 2.50 -9.49
N ILE A 410 29.86 1.79 -10.62
CA ILE A 410 30.50 0.47 -10.81
C ILE A 410 31.84 0.52 -11.55
N TYR A 411 32.18 1.61 -12.25
CA TYR A 411 33.45 1.72 -12.97
C TYR A 411 34.65 1.47 -12.04
N ARG A 412 35.61 0.64 -12.50
CA ARG A 412 36.74 0.08 -11.72
C ARG A 412 36.39 -0.66 -10.42
N LYS A 413 35.12 -0.98 -10.14
CA LYS A 413 34.74 -1.69 -8.91
C LYS A 413 34.98 -3.19 -9.00
N SER A 414 35.56 -3.74 -7.93
CA SER A 414 35.61 -5.19 -7.73
C SER A 414 34.22 -5.76 -7.41
N ASN A 415 34.07 -7.08 -7.51
CA ASN A 415 32.84 -7.81 -7.15
C ASN A 415 32.43 -7.68 -5.66
N LYS A 416 33.26 -7.08 -4.82
CA LYS A 416 32.96 -6.75 -3.40
C LYS A 416 32.41 -5.33 -3.20
N GLU A 417 32.53 -4.47 -4.21
CA GLU A 417 32.16 -3.05 -4.16
C GLU A 417 30.96 -2.72 -5.06
N SER A 418 30.73 -3.52 -6.10
CA SER A 418 29.60 -3.46 -7.02
C SER A 418 28.27 -3.81 -6.32
N GLU A 419 27.20 -3.02 -6.53
CA GLU A 419 25.87 -3.30 -5.94
C GLU A 419 25.27 -4.65 -6.41
N ASP A 420 25.65 -5.15 -7.59
CA ASP A 420 25.17 -6.42 -8.17
C ASP A 420 26.10 -7.64 -7.92
N GLY A 421 27.25 -7.44 -7.28
CA GLY A 421 28.26 -8.47 -7.05
C GLY A 421 29.07 -8.91 -8.28
N LYS A 422 29.12 -8.11 -9.36
CA LYS A 422 29.91 -8.39 -10.56
C LYS A 422 31.24 -7.62 -10.58
N ASP A 423 32.27 -8.21 -11.16
CA ASP A 423 33.57 -7.54 -11.29
C ASP A 423 33.59 -6.61 -12.52
N TYR A 424 33.91 -5.34 -12.26
CA TYR A 424 34.03 -4.25 -13.23
C TYR A 424 35.43 -3.59 -13.18
N SER A 425 36.39 -4.18 -12.44
CA SER A 425 37.76 -3.67 -12.30
C SER A 425 38.50 -3.51 -13.62
N MET A 426 38.17 -4.32 -14.63
CA MET A 426 38.72 -4.26 -15.99
C MET A 426 38.17 -3.12 -16.85
N ILE A 427 37.16 -2.37 -16.38
CA ILE A 427 36.60 -1.21 -17.08
C ILE A 427 37.33 0.04 -16.60
N MET A 428 38.05 0.69 -17.50
CA MET A 428 39.05 1.71 -17.16
C MET A 428 38.63 3.14 -17.52
N GLU A 429 37.52 3.29 -18.24
CA GLU A 429 37.03 4.51 -18.86
C GLU A 429 36.14 5.29 -17.88
N PRO A 430 36.46 6.57 -17.56
CA PRO A 430 35.88 7.27 -16.41
C PRO A 430 34.44 7.73 -16.62
N THR A 431 33.95 7.81 -17.86
CA THR A 431 32.54 8.05 -18.17
C THR A 431 31.98 7.00 -19.12
N VAL A 432 30.65 6.90 -19.14
CA VAL A 432 29.89 6.05 -20.07
C VAL A 432 30.20 6.40 -21.52
N ILE A 433 30.37 7.70 -21.82
CA ILE A 433 30.64 8.18 -23.18
C ILE A 433 32.08 7.81 -23.58
N ASP A 434 33.06 7.89 -22.68
CA ASP A 434 34.42 7.40 -22.93
C ASP A 434 34.44 5.89 -23.21
N TYR A 435 33.66 5.12 -22.42
CA TYR A 435 33.52 3.67 -22.60
C TYR A 435 32.94 3.33 -23.97
N LEU A 436 31.80 3.94 -24.31
CA LEU A 436 31.12 3.72 -25.58
C LEU A 436 31.97 4.21 -26.74
N ASN A 437 32.52 5.43 -26.72
CA ASN A 437 33.36 5.93 -27.80
C ASN A 437 34.62 5.07 -28.00
N LYS A 438 35.33 4.66 -26.94
CA LYS A 438 36.46 3.72 -27.05
C LYS A 438 36.05 2.35 -27.62
N ARG A 439 34.81 1.92 -27.38
CA ARG A 439 34.27 0.63 -27.84
C ARG A 439 33.65 0.69 -29.23
N CYS A 440 33.16 1.85 -29.67
CA CYS A 440 32.39 2.03 -30.90
C CYS A 440 33.17 2.70 -32.04
N ASN A 441 34.28 3.39 -31.75
CA ASN A 441 34.92 4.31 -32.70
C ASN A 441 35.44 3.66 -34.00
N GLY A 442 34.96 4.20 -35.12
CA GLY A 442 35.51 4.07 -36.46
C GLY A 442 34.63 4.82 -37.45
N GLU A 443 35.18 5.86 -38.08
CA GLU A 443 34.56 6.82 -39.03
C GLU A 443 33.04 7.05 -38.89
N ILE A 444 32.65 8.06 -38.09
CA ILE A 444 31.26 8.49 -37.91
C ILE A 444 30.85 9.44 -39.06
N ASN A 445 30.81 8.93 -40.29
CA ASN A 445 30.38 9.67 -41.48
C ASN A 445 28.96 9.24 -41.92
N GLY A 446 27.96 9.51 -41.06
CA GLY A 446 26.53 9.46 -41.39
C GLY A 446 25.91 8.11 -41.79
N ASN A 447 26.68 7.04 -41.93
CA ASN A 447 26.24 5.74 -42.47
C ASN A 447 26.64 4.55 -41.57
N TYR A 448 25.70 4.12 -40.73
CA TYR A 448 25.51 2.76 -40.19
C TYR A 448 26.60 2.09 -39.28
N ILE A 449 26.10 1.27 -38.35
CA ILE A 449 26.80 0.30 -37.48
C ILE A 449 27.62 0.89 -36.31
N CYS A 450 27.14 0.60 -35.09
CA CYS A 450 27.76 0.97 -33.82
C CYS A 450 28.29 -0.27 -33.03
N CYS A 451 29.21 -0.02 -32.10
CA CYS A 451 29.82 -0.94 -31.12
C CYS A 451 29.85 -2.45 -31.44
N SER A 452 28.81 -3.20 -31.08
CA SER A 452 28.94 -4.65 -30.83
C SER A 452 28.96 -5.53 -32.08
N CYS A 453 28.49 -5.03 -33.22
CA CYS A 453 28.26 -5.85 -34.42
C CYS A 453 29.28 -5.60 -35.56
N LYS A 454 30.22 -4.66 -35.38
CA LYS A 454 31.09 -4.17 -36.47
C LYS A 454 31.94 -5.29 -37.08
N ASN A 455 32.73 -6.00 -36.27
CA ASN A 455 33.72 -6.98 -36.73
C ASN A 455 33.21 -8.45 -36.75
N ILE A 456 31.91 -8.71 -36.55
CA ILE A 456 31.41 -10.10 -36.45
C ILE A 456 31.30 -10.73 -37.85
N GLY A 457 32.22 -11.65 -38.16
CA GLY A 457 32.26 -12.41 -39.41
C GLY A 457 33.33 -11.96 -40.42
N GLU A 458 34.26 -11.09 -40.03
CA GLU A 458 35.40 -10.69 -40.86
C GLU A 458 36.58 -11.66 -40.66
N ASN A 459 36.96 -12.38 -41.72
CA ASN A 459 38.13 -13.27 -41.70
C ASN A 459 39.42 -12.43 -41.67
N SER A 460 40.28 -12.68 -40.68
CA SER A 460 41.53 -11.95 -40.44
C SER A 460 42.67 -12.37 -41.39
N THR A 461 42.45 -12.30 -42.70
CA THR A 461 43.41 -12.72 -43.74
C THR A 461 43.35 -11.87 -45.01
N SER A 462 43.89 -10.64 -44.97
CA SER A 462 44.49 -9.97 -46.15
C SER A 462 45.26 -8.70 -45.75
N PRO A 463 46.58 -8.59 -46.03
CA PRO A 463 47.32 -7.35 -45.82
C PRO A 463 47.28 -6.42 -47.05
N VAL A 464 47.14 -5.12 -46.79
CA VAL A 464 47.43 -3.97 -47.70
C VAL A 464 46.64 -3.88 -49.02
N ALA A 465 45.81 -2.83 -49.12
CA ALA A 465 45.50 -2.17 -50.39
C ALA A 465 45.42 -0.65 -50.19
N ASN A 466 46.54 0.06 -50.38
CA ASN A 466 46.58 1.52 -50.31
C ASN A 466 45.80 2.15 -51.49
N LYS A 467 44.79 2.97 -51.21
CA LYS A 467 44.40 4.08 -52.08
C LYS A 467 44.20 5.35 -51.27
N LYS A 468 45.19 6.24 -51.32
CA LYS A 468 45.04 7.64 -50.89
C LYS A 468 43.97 8.33 -51.76
N ALA A 469 42.87 8.75 -51.15
CA ALA A 469 42.25 10.02 -51.52
C ALA A 469 42.89 11.14 -50.67
N GLN A 470 42.85 12.38 -51.14
CA GLN A 470 43.69 13.44 -50.57
C GLN A 470 43.15 14.00 -49.24
N ARG A 471 44.08 14.33 -48.34
CA ARG A 471 43.82 15.21 -47.19
C ARG A 471 43.24 16.54 -47.67
N LYS A 472 42.12 16.95 -47.09
CA LYS A 472 41.89 18.35 -46.72
C LYS A 472 42.05 18.47 -45.20
N GLU A 473 43.28 18.73 -44.75
CA GLU A 473 43.54 19.21 -43.39
C GLU A 473 43.09 20.69 -43.32
N THR A 474 41.78 20.94 -43.35
CA THR A 474 41.16 22.29 -43.21
C THR A 474 39.65 22.23 -42.97
N GLN A 475 39.16 21.22 -42.24
CA GLN A 475 37.82 21.23 -41.66
C GLN A 475 37.80 20.29 -40.43
N CYS A 476 38.22 20.85 -39.30
CA CYS A 476 38.05 20.26 -37.97
C CYS A 476 36.95 21.06 -37.25
N GLU A 477 36.24 20.38 -36.34
CA GLU A 477 34.99 20.85 -35.73
C GLU A 477 33.80 20.84 -36.72
N ASP A 478 32.58 21.12 -36.23
CA ASP A 478 31.33 21.21 -36.99
C ASP A 478 30.78 19.94 -37.70
N ASN A 479 30.77 18.79 -37.01
CA ASN A 479 29.58 17.90 -36.92
C ASN A 479 29.79 16.74 -35.92
N LYS A 480 29.42 16.94 -34.65
CA LYS A 480 29.42 15.87 -33.63
C LYS A 480 28.23 14.91 -33.80
N GLY A 481 28.40 13.64 -33.41
CA GLY A 481 27.36 12.62 -33.48
C GLY A 481 26.37 12.67 -32.30
N PRO A 482 25.23 11.96 -32.37
CA PRO A 482 24.26 11.90 -31.27
C PRO A 482 24.79 11.17 -30.02
N LEU A 483 25.89 10.41 -30.16
CA LEU A 483 26.59 9.80 -29.03
C LEU A 483 27.49 10.81 -28.30
N ASP A 484 28.20 11.66 -29.05
CA ASP A 484 29.03 12.73 -28.51
C ASP A 484 28.19 13.86 -27.87
N LEU A 485 27.02 14.13 -28.45
CA LEU A 485 26.05 15.12 -27.98
C LEU A 485 24.91 14.52 -27.13
N MET A 486 25.05 13.28 -26.62
CA MET A 486 23.96 12.55 -25.94
C MET A 486 23.23 13.38 -24.87
N ASN A 487 23.98 14.08 -24.01
CA ASN A 487 23.42 14.90 -22.94
C ASN A 487 22.74 16.19 -23.43
N GLU A 488 23.11 16.69 -24.61
CA GLU A 488 22.51 17.88 -25.24
C GLU A 488 21.23 17.50 -25.98
N VAL A 489 21.28 16.42 -26.78
CA VAL A 489 20.15 15.79 -27.48
C VAL A 489 19.02 15.46 -26.52
N LEU A 490 19.32 14.75 -25.42
CA LEU A 490 18.32 14.37 -24.42
C LEU A 490 17.67 15.58 -23.72
N ASN A 491 18.35 16.71 -23.67
CA ASN A 491 17.84 17.95 -23.09
C ASN A 491 17.27 18.93 -24.13
N LYS A 492 17.21 18.57 -25.42
CA LYS A 492 16.77 19.44 -26.52
C LYS A 492 17.58 20.74 -26.62
N MET A 493 18.87 20.64 -26.31
CA MET A 493 19.85 21.73 -26.40
C MET A 493 20.84 21.53 -27.53
N ASP A 494 20.75 20.40 -28.25
CA ASP A 494 21.52 20.16 -29.45
C ASP A 494 21.17 21.19 -30.54
N GLU A 495 22.19 21.60 -31.28
CA GLU A 495 22.09 22.60 -32.35
C GLU A 495 21.02 22.21 -33.39
N LYS A 496 20.87 20.91 -33.66
CA LYS A 496 19.99 20.34 -34.70
C LYS A 496 18.50 20.42 -34.31
N TYR A 497 18.15 20.28 -33.04
CA TYR A 497 16.79 20.58 -32.55
C TYR A 497 16.53 22.09 -32.42
N SER A 498 17.58 22.91 -32.24
CA SER A 498 17.44 24.35 -31.95
C SER A 498 16.69 25.12 -33.06
N GLU A 499 16.90 24.75 -34.33
CA GLU A 499 16.27 25.36 -35.51
C GLU A 499 14.73 25.23 -35.54
N HIS A 500 14.17 24.24 -34.82
CA HIS A 500 12.74 23.98 -34.76
C HIS A 500 12.08 24.44 -33.44
N LYS A 501 12.87 24.96 -32.49
CA LYS A 501 12.50 25.15 -31.08
C LYS A 501 11.28 26.04 -30.84
N MET A 502 11.12 27.14 -31.59
CA MET A 502 9.98 28.06 -31.40
C MET A 502 8.65 27.39 -31.76
N LYS A 503 8.56 26.77 -32.95
CA LYS A 503 7.34 26.13 -33.48
C LYS A 503 6.73 25.08 -32.55
N CYS A 504 7.56 24.33 -31.80
CA CYS A 504 7.09 23.30 -30.87
C CYS A 504 6.75 23.81 -29.45
N THR A 505 6.89 25.12 -29.13
CA THR A 505 6.83 25.63 -27.73
C THR A 505 5.56 26.46 -27.42
N GLU A 506 5.12 27.29 -28.37
CA GLU A 506 4.03 28.27 -28.19
C GLU A 506 2.68 27.64 -27.78
N VAL A 507 2.39 26.45 -28.31
CA VAL A 507 1.13 25.70 -28.21
C VAL A 507 0.79 25.20 -26.78
N TYR A 508 1.66 25.41 -25.79
CA TYR A 508 1.51 24.86 -24.44
C TYR A 508 0.84 25.81 -23.42
N LEU A 509 0.83 27.13 -23.68
CA LEU A 509 0.53 28.12 -22.63
C LEU A 509 -0.95 28.56 -22.53
N GLU A 510 -1.71 28.53 -23.63
CA GLU A 510 -3.10 29.05 -23.68
C GLU A 510 -4.08 28.34 -22.74
N HIS A 511 -3.76 27.13 -22.26
CA HIS A 511 -4.67 26.27 -21.50
C HIS A 511 -4.90 26.68 -20.03
N VAL A 512 -4.20 27.70 -19.50
CA VAL A 512 -4.06 27.91 -18.05
C VAL A 512 -4.89 29.08 -17.48
N GLU A 513 -5.21 30.11 -18.27
CA GLU A 513 -5.64 31.41 -17.70
C GLU A 513 -7.12 31.50 -17.25
N GLU A 514 -7.99 30.61 -17.72
CA GLU A 514 -9.46 30.81 -17.57
C GLU A 514 -10.00 30.68 -16.13
N GLN A 515 -9.28 30.05 -15.20
CA GLN A 515 -9.87 29.56 -13.94
C GLN A 515 -9.93 30.56 -12.75
N LEU A 516 -9.43 31.79 -12.87
CA LEU A 516 -9.13 32.63 -11.69
C LEU A 516 -10.18 33.68 -11.27
N LYS A 517 -11.32 33.82 -11.95
CA LYS A 517 -12.14 35.05 -11.89
C LYS A 517 -13.32 35.13 -10.89
N GLU A 518 -13.72 34.07 -10.21
CA GLU A 518 -15.06 33.99 -9.59
C GLU A 518 -15.20 34.45 -8.11
N ILE A 519 -14.09 34.74 -7.39
CA ILE A 519 -14.08 34.63 -5.91
C ILE A 519 -14.50 35.90 -5.12
N ASP A 520 -14.36 37.12 -5.64
CA ASP A 520 -14.20 38.34 -4.81
C ASP A 520 -15.45 38.94 -4.10
N ASN A 521 -16.68 38.51 -4.37
CA ASN A 521 -17.86 39.41 -4.25
C ASN A 521 -18.63 39.50 -2.89
N ALA A 522 -18.19 38.90 -1.76
CA ALA A 522 -19.14 38.40 -0.74
C ALA A 522 -19.25 39.03 0.69
N ILE A 523 -18.63 40.18 1.05
CA ILE A 523 -18.00 40.33 2.41
C ILE A 523 -18.54 41.36 3.50
N LYS A 524 -19.68 42.07 3.39
CA LYS A 524 -19.75 43.50 3.86
C LYS A 524 -20.34 44.06 5.22
N ASP A 525 -21.19 43.45 6.07
CA ASP A 525 -22.18 44.26 6.89
C ASP A 525 -22.32 44.05 8.46
N TYR A 526 -23.16 44.91 9.11
CA TYR A 526 -23.90 44.86 10.42
C TYR A 526 -23.28 45.25 11.81
N LYS A 527 -24.06 45.88 12.74
CA LYS A 527 -23.71 46.10 14.21
C LYS A 527 -24.76 46.72 15.20
N LEU A 528 -24.54 46.56 16.55
CA LEU A 528 -24.98 47.33 17.80
C LEU A 528 -25.69 46.47 18.93
N TYR A 529 -25.78 46.69 20.28
CA TYR A 529 -25.56 47.72 21.37
C TYR A 529 -25.87 47.03 22.78
N PRO A 530 -25.37 47.30 24.03
CA PRO A 530 -24.08 47.79 24.55
C PRO A 530 -23.43 47.09 25.82
N LEU A 531 -24.00 46.11 26.56
CA LEU A 531 -23.27 45.25 27.56
C LEU A 531 -24.03 43.94 27.88
N ASP A 532 -25.36 44.00 27.99
CA ASP A 532 -26.23 42.81 27.88
C ASP A 532 -26.21 42.19 26.47
N ARG A 533 -25.65 42.93 25.50
CA ARG A 533 -25.07 42.41 24.26
C ARG A 533 -23.56 42.68 24.36
N CYS A 534 -22.74 41.66 24.11
CA CYS A 534 -21.29 41.79 24.20
C CYS A 534 -20.68 42.52 22.98
N PHE A 535 -19.37 42.77 23.01
CA PHE A 535 -18.72 43.83 22.24
C PHE A 535 -17.75 43.34 21.17
N ASP A 536 -17.79 44.01 20.02
CA ASP A 536 -17.14 43.69 18.75
C ASP A 536 -16.55 44.96 18.07
N ASP A 537 -16.42 46.08 18.82
CA ASP A 537 -16.08 47.38 18.25
C ASP A 537 -15.26 48.30 19.19
N GLN A 538 -14.56 49.25 18.59
CA GLN A 538 -14.03 50.47 19.19
C GLN A 538 -15.17 51.45 19.56
N THR A 539 -16.21 51.58 18.73
CA THR A 539 -17.31 52.55 18.94
C THR A 539 -18.10 52.36 20.24
N LYS A 540 -18.19 51.12 20.74
CA LYS A 540 -18.94 50.74 21.95
C LYS A 540 -18.11 50.80 23.25
N MET A 541 -16.82 51.14 23.18
CA MET A 541 -15.85 50.85 24.24
C MET A 541 -16.15 51.49 25.60
N LYS A 542 -16.74 52.70 25.60
CA LYS A 542 -17.04 53.52 26.79
C LYS A 542 -17.77 52.80 27.94
N VAL A 543 -18.50 51.72 27.65
CA VAL A 543 -19.29 51.00 28.67
C VAL A 543 -18.44 50.02 29.49
N CYS A 544 -17.35 49.47 28.93
CA CYS A 544 -16.39 48.70 29.74
C CYS A 544 -15.65 49.61 30.74
N ASP A 545 -15.44 50.88 30.41
CA ASP A 545 -14.68 51.82 31.23
C ASP A 545 -15.41 52.25 32.52
N LEU A 546 -16.72 51.98 32.61
CA LEU A 546 -17.55 52.24 33.79
C LEU A 546 -17.28 51.31 34.98
N ILE A 547 -16.62 50.17 34.77
CA ILE A 547 -16.30 49.18 35.82
C ILE A 547 -14.84 49.36 36.28
N GLY A 548 -14.65 49.68 37.56
CA GLY A 548 -13.33 49.77 38.20
C GLY A 548 -12.68 48.41 38.47
N ASP A 549 -11.39 48.40 38.78
CA ASP A 549 -10.65 47.17 39.11
C ASP A 549 -10.76 46.75 40.60
N ALA A 550 -10.68 45.44 40.86
CA ALA A 550 -10.77 44.84 42.18
C ALA A 550 -9.50 45.06 43.02
N ILE A 551 -9.67 45.76 44.15
CA ILE A 551 -8.57 46.10 45.05
C ILE A 551 -8.03 44.85 45.77
N GLY A 552 -6.72 44.61 45.63
CA GLY A 552 -5.99 43.54 46.31
C GLY A 552 -5.83 42.25 45.51
N CYS A 553 -6.34 42.18 44.28
CA CYS A 553 -5.94 41.14 43.34
C CYS A 553 -4.51 41.40 42.84
N LYS A 554 -3.79 40.31 42.54
CA LYS A 554 -2.44 40.32 41.97
C LYS A 554 -2.48 39.71 40.57
N ASP A 555 -1.46 40.02 39.77
CA ASP A 555 -1.19 39.32 38.52
C ASP A 555 -1.05 37.81 38.72
N LYS A 556 -1.41 37.05 37.69
CA LYS A 556 -1.33 35.58 37.71
C LYS A 556 0.09 35.14 37.40
N THR A 557 0.51 34.03 37.99
CA THR A 557 1.77 33.36 37.62
C THR A 557 1.54 31.85 37.57
N LYS A 558 2.35 31.13 36.78
CA LYS A 558 2.45 29.65 36.84
C LYS A 558 1.11 28.90 36.62
N LEU A 559 0.16 29.44 35.85
CA LEU A 559 -1.17 28.82 35.67
C LEU A 559 -1.12 27.53 34.84
N ASP A 560 -0.31 27.52 33.79
CA ASP A 560 -0.08 26.36 32.92
C ASP A 560 0.88 25.33 33.54
N GLU A 561 1.52 25.64 34.67
CA GLU A 561 2.48 24.73 35.31
C GLU A 561 1.75 23.57 35.99
N LEU A 562 1.78 22.40 35.34
CA LEU A 562 1.17 21.18 35.88
C LEU A 562 1.81 20.71 37.20
N ASP A 563 2.96 21.24 37.61
CA ASP A 563 3.55 21.01 38.95
C ASP A 563 2.90 21.84 40.07
N GLU A 564 2.20 22.94 39.76
CA GLU A 564 1.44 23.74 40.73
C GLU A 564 0.06 23.12 41.07
N TRP A 565 -0.33 22.04 40.38
CA TRP A 565 -1.54 21.25 40.65
C TRP A 565 -1.30 20.28 41.81
N ASN A 566 -1.80 20.62 42.99
CA ASN A 566 -1.61 19.87 44.23
C ASN A 566 -2.83 19.98 45.16
N ASP A 567 -2.79 19.26 46.29
CA ASP A 567 -3.82 19.22 47.33
C ASP A 567 -3.40 19.95 48.64
N VAL A 568 -2.37 20.80 48.58
CA VAL A 568 -1.75 21.44 49.76
C VAL A 568 -2.75 22.29 50.56
N ASP A 569 -3.60 23.04 49.87
CA ASP A 569 -4.58 23.93 50.49
C ASP A 569 -5.86 23.19 50.99
N MET A 570 -5.88 21.85 50.91
CA MET A 570 -6.96 20.95 51.40
C MET A 570 -6.52 20.05 52.59
N ARG A 571 -5.42 20.39 53.27
CA ARG A 571 -4.83 19.59 54.38
C ARG A 571 -5.65 19.64 55.68
N ASP A 572 -6.71 18.86 55.70
CA ASP A 572 -7.24 18.22 56.91
C ASP A 572 -6.24 17.11 57.37
N PRO A 573 -5.91 16.97 58.68
CA PRO A 573 -4.92 16.01 59.18
C PRO A 573 -5.13 14.55 58.76
N TYR A 574 -6.34 14.14 58.34
CA TYR A 574 -6.65 12.75 58.01
C TYR A 574 -6.47 12.37 56.53
N ASN A 575 -5.72 13.13 55.72
CA ASN A 575 -5.49 12.88 54.27
C ASN A 575 -6.78 12.75 53.43
N LYS A 576 -7.92 13.22 53.96
CA LYS A 576 -9.28 12.96 53.45
C LYS A 576 -9.46 13.31 51.98
N HIS A 577 -8.73 14.30 51.49
CA HIS A 577 -8.82 14.86 50.13
C HIS A 577 -7.69 14.45 49.18
N LYS A 578 -6.73 13.60 49.58
CA LYS A 578 -5.59 13.17 48.73
C LYS A 578 -6.02 12.77 47.31
N GLY A 579 -5.47 13.42 46.29
CA GLY A 579 -5.83 13.19 44.88
C GLY A 579 -6.97 14.05 44.33
N VAL A 580 -7.49 15.01 45.11
CA VAL A 580 -8.24 16.16 44.60
C VAL A 580 -7.23 17.27 44.31
N LEU A 581 -6.71 17.33 43.08
CA LEU A 581 -5.75 18.36 42.68
C LEU A 581 -6.48 19.68 42.41
N ILE A 582 -6.03 20.76 43.04
CA ILE A 582 -6.64 22.09 42.93
C ILE A 582 -6.00 22.84 41.75
N PRO A 583 -6.79 23.42 40.82
CA PRO A 583 -6.25 24.23 39.74
C PRO A 583 -5.47 25.46 40.27
N PRO A 584 -4.26 25.77 39.78
CA PRO A 584 -3.51 26.98 40.15
C PRO A 584 -4.34 28.26 39.96
N ARG A 585 -5.13 28.30 38.87
CA ARG A 585 -6.14 29.33 38.59
C ARG A 585 -7.17 29.48 39.73
N ARG A 586 -7.76 28.38 40.23
CA ARG A 586 -8.70 28.40 41.37
C ARG A 586 -8.02 28.92 42.65
N ARG A 587 -6.76 28.55 42.89
CA ARG A 587 -5.96 29.02 44.03
C ARG A 587 -5.70 30.54 43.96
N GLN A 588 -5.49 31.07 42.75
CA GLN A 588 -5.20 32.49 42.48
C GLN A 588 -6.44 33.33 42.09
N LEU A 589 -7.66 32.79 42.20
CA LEU A 589 -8.90 33.40 41.73
C LEU A 589 -9.13 34.80 42.34
N CYS A 590 -9.26 35.81 41.50
CA CYS A 590 -9.45 37.20 41.94
C CYS A 590 -10.85 37.40 42.51
N PHE A 591 -10.92 38.00 43.70
CA PHE A 591 -12.11 38.59 44.30
C PHE A 591 -11.74 39.96 44.89
N SER A 592 -12.73 40.84 45.02
CA SER A 592 -12.59 42.19 45.57
C SER A 592 -12.41 42.21 47.11
N ARG A 593 -12.66 43.38 47.73
CA ARG A 593 -12.64 43.56 49.19
C ARG A 593 -13.66 42.67 49.92
N ILE A 594 -14.66 42.11 49.23
CA ILE A 594 -15.70 41.22 49.80
C ILE A 594 -15.12 39.99 50.54
N VAL A 595 -13.95 39.48 50.13
CA VAL A 595 -13.25 38.35 50.77
C VAL A 595 -12.27 38.81 51.87
N ARG A 596 -11.76 40.05 51.79
CA ARG A 596 -10.61 40.51 52.58
C ARG A 596 -10.94 41.40 53.79
N GLY A 597 -12.22 41.65 54.09
CA GLY A 597 -12.57 42.43 55.29
C GLY A 597 -14.08 42.66 55.52
N ARG A 598 -14.37 43.61 56.43
CA ARG A 598 -15.73 44.12 56.71
C ARG A 598 -16.22 45.02 55.56
N ALA A 599 -16.50 44.43 54.40
CA ALA A 599 -17.30 45.08 53.36
C ALA A 599 -18.73 45.25 53.90
N ASN A 600 -19.07 46.46 54.35
CA ASN A 600 -20.39 46.83 54.86
C ASN A 600 -21.39 47.04 53.70
N LEU A 601 -21.61 45.99 52.92
CA LEU A 601 -22.56 45.97 51.80
C LEU A 601 -23.99 46.24 52.32
N ARG A 602 -24.65 47.25 51.76
CA ARG A 602 -25.95 47.76 52.23
C ARG A 602 -27.14 47.17 51.48
N ASN A 603 -26.93 46.75 50.23
CA ASN A 603 -27.96 46.31 49.27
C ASN A 603 -27.39 45.33 48.24
N LEU A 604 -28.24 44.73 47.39
CA LEU A 604 -27.80 43.78 46.36
C LEU A 604 -26.98 44.42 45.21
N ASN A 605 -27.12 45.72 44.95
CA ASN A 605 -26.37 46.41 43.90
C ASN A 605 -24.89 46.57 44.27
N GLU A 606 -24.58 46.96 45.51
CA GLU A 606 -23.21 47.00 46.03
C GLU A 606 -22.55 45.61 46.01
N PHE A 607 -23.31 44.55 46.35
CA PHE A 607 -22.83 43.16 46.22
C PHE A 607 -22.54 42.81 44.76
N LYS A 608 -23.45 43.14 43.83
CA LYS A 608 -23.25 42.93 42.39
C LYS A 608 -22.00 43.66 41.90
N GLU A 609 -21.84 44.93 42.23
CA GLU A 609 -20.71 45.77 41.81
C GLU A 609 -19.36 45.18 42.24
N GLU A 610 -19.24 44.72 43.49
CA GLU A 610 -18.03 44.08 44.00
C GLU A 610 -17.71 42.75 43.31
N ILE A 611 -18.72 41.95 42.95
CA ILE A 611 -18.55 40.75 42.11
C ILE A 611 -18.14 41.12 40.68
N LEU A 612 -18.71 42.18 40.08
CA LEU A 612 -18.35 42.65 38.72
C LEU A 612 -16.91 43.17 38.65
N LYS A 613 -16.44 43.92 39.67
CA LYS A 613 -15.03 44.31 39.79
C LYS A 613 -14.11 43.10 39.86
N GLY A 614 -14.47 42.11 40.68
CA GLY A 614 -13.74 40.85 40.81
C GLY A 614 -13.64 40.10 39.48
N ALA A 615 -14.77 39.96 38.77
CA ALA A 615 -14.86 39.31 37.47
C ALA A 615 -14.07 40.07 36.38
N GLN A 616 -14.16 41.41 36.34
CA GLN A 616 -13.34 42.21 35.42
C GLN A 616 -11.86 42.00 35.68
N SER A 617 -11.40 42.15 36.92
CA SER A 617 -9.97 42.01 37.20
C SER A 617 -9.50 40.56 37.03
N GLU A 618 -10.33 39.54 37.28
CA GLU A 618 -10.02 38.16 36.90
C GLU A 618 -9.79 38.04 35.38
N GLY A 619 -10.71 38.54 34.56
CA GLY A 619 -10.56 38.56 33.09
C GLY A 619 -9.36 39.39 32.61
N LYS A 620 -9.03 40.48 33.30
CA LYS A 620 -7.85 41.33 33.03
C LYS A 620 -6.54 40.62 33.36
N PHE A 621 -6.43 40.00 34.53
CA PHE A 621 -5.21 39.31 34.95
C PHE A 621 -4.98 37.98 34.21
N LEU A 622 -6.05 37.24 33.88
CA LEU A 622 -5.98 36.12 32.93
C LEU A 622 -5.58 36.63 31.54
N GLY A 623 -6.20 37.72 31.08
CA GLY A 623 -5.89 38.35 29.81
C GLY A 623 -4.44 38.82 29.69
N ASN A 624 -3.86 39.37 30.77
CA ASN A 624 -2.45 39.77 30.86
C ASN A 624 -1.52 38.56 30.77
N TYR A 625 -1.77 37.54 31.57
CA TYR A 625 -0.94 36.34 31.66
C TYR A 625 -0.86 35.60 30.31
N TYR A 626 -1.98 35.50 29.58
CA TYR A 626 -2.02 34.99 28.21
C TYR A 626 -1.78 36.12 27.17
N ASN A 627 -0.69 36.90 27.30
CA ASN A 627 -0.38 38.02 26.39
C ASN A 627 1.10 38.26 26.04
N GLU A 628 2.04 37.56 26.67
CA GLU A 628 3.43 38.08 26.79
C GLU A 628 4.32 37.94 25.53
N ASP A 629 3.79 37.51 24.38
CA ASP A 629 4.56 37.39 23.12
C ASP A 629 3.80 37.96 21.90
N LYS A 630 4.05 39.21 21.54
CA LYS A 630 3.47 39.90 20.37
C LYS A 630 4.13 39.56 19.03
N GLY A 631 4.59 38.32 18.85
CA GLY A 631 5.45 37.92 17.73
C GLY A 631 4.80 37.09 16.61
N ASN A 632 3.65 36.43 16.85
CA ASN A 632 3.09 35.48 15.88
C ASN A 632 1.56 35.33 16.00
N TYR A 633 0.83 35.57 14.91
CA TYR A 633 -0.63 35.46 14.80
C TYR A 633 -1.20 34.08 15.22
N TYR A 634 -0.51 32.99 14.89
CA TYR A 634 -0.94 31.64 15.30
C TYR A 634 -0.77 31.40 16.80
N LYS A 635 0.22 32.06 17.43
CA LYS A 635 0.40 32.03 18.88
C LYS A 635 -0.70 32.85 19.57
N GLU A 636 -0.98 34.05 19.05
CA GLU A 636 -2.04 34.94 19.56
C GLU A 636 -3.42 34.27 19.61
N HIS A 637 -3.79 33.46 18.60
CA HIS A 637 -5.05 32.69 18.61
C HIS A 637 -5.07 31.57 19.66
N LYS A 638 -3.97 30.84 19.83
CA LYS A 638 -3.87 29.78 20.85
C LYS A 638 -3.97 30.35 22.27
N ASP A 639 -3.34 31.51 22.51
CA ASP A 639 -3.36 32.19 23.81
C ASP A 639 -4.72 32.88 24.09
N LYS A 640 -5.43 33.32 23.05
CA LYS A 640 -6.85 33.72 23.14
C LYS A 640 -7.73 32.57 23.64
N GLU A 641 -7.63 31.38 23.05
CA GLU A 641 -8.47 30.24 23.46
C GLU A 641 -8.16 29.78 24.89
N LYS A 642 -6.88 29.73 25.29
CA LYS A 642 -6.47 29.46 26.68
C LYS A 642 -7.11 30.44 27.66
N ALA A 643 -7.06 31.74 27.37
CA ALA A 643 -7.65 32.76 28.23
C ALA A 643 -9.17 32.62 28.37
N LEU A 644 -9.88 32.34 27.26
CA LEU A 644 -11.31 32.06 27.29
C LEU A 644 -11.64 30.86 28.19
N GLU A 645 -10.91 29.76 28.05
CA GLU A 645 -11.20 28.54 28.82
C GLU A 645 -10.87 28.71 30.32
N ALA A 646 -9.78 29.41 30.64
CA ALA A 646 -9.49 29.83 32.00
C ALA A 646 -10.59 30.74 32.57
N MET A 647 -11.10 31.70 31.79
CA MET A 647 -12.21 32.56 32.19
C MET A 647 -13.50 31.75 32.46
N LYS A 648 -13.86 30.78 31.61
CA LYS A 648 -15.01 29.87 31.84
C LYS A 648 -14.84 29.09 33.14
N ASN A 649 -13.67 28.52 33.39
CA ASN A 649 -13.43 27.74 34.61
C ASN A 649 -13.46 28.63 35.87
N SER A 650 -12.92 29.85 35.81
CA SER A 650 -13.08 30.84 36.89
C SER A 650 -14.54 31.28 37.07
N PHE A 651 -15.33 31.42 36.00
CA PHE A 651 -16.77 31.71 36.08
C PHE A 651 -17.57 30.61 36.79
N TYR A 652 -17.28 29.33 36.51
CA TYR A 652 -17.91 28.20 37.23
C TYR A 652 -17.45 28.08 38.69
N ASP A 653 -16.21 28.45 39.01
CA ASP A 653 -15.77 28.52 40.41
C ASP A 653 -16.39 29.71 41.15
N TYR A 654 -16.62 30.85 40.48
CA TYR A 654 -17.44 31.96 40.98
C TYR A 654 -18.85 31.49 41.38
N GLU A 655 -19.52 30.70 40.54
CA GLU A 655 -20.82 30.10 40.87
C GLU A 655 -20.77 29.27 42.15
N TYR A 656 -19.82 28.35 42.25
CA TYR A 656 -19.69 27.42 43.39
C TYR A 656 -19.30 28.14 44.69
N ILE A 657 -18.51 29.20 44.60
CA ILE A 657 -18.15 30.05 45.75
C ILE A 657 -19.35 30.87 46.22
N ILE A 658 -20.10 31.50 45.30
CA ILE A 658 -21.29 32.31 45.64
C ILE A 658 -22.38 31.42 46.25
N LYS A 659 -22.59 30.21 45.71
CA LYS A 659 -23.54 29.22 46.25
C LYS A 659 -23.04 28.51 47.52
N GLY A 660 -21.75 28.62 47.84
CA GLY A 660 -21.12 27.98 49.00
C GLY A 660 -20.91 26.47 48.87
N SER A 661 -20.92 25.94 47.65
CA SER A 661 -20.70 24.53 47.31
C SER A 661 -19.26 24.22 46.84
N ASP A 662 -18.38 25.22 46.83
CA ASP A 662 -16.96 25.08 46.48
C ASP A 662 -16.20 24.18 47.47
N MET A 663 -15.39 23.26 46.93
CA MET A 663 -14.63 22.27 47.71
C MET A 663 -13.44 22.86 48.46
N LEU A 664 -12.89 24.01 48.04
CA LEU A 664 -11.76 24.66 48.71
C LEU A 664 -12.27 25.48 49.90
N ALA A 665 -12.58 24.73 50.96
CA ALA A 665 -13.41 25.08 52.11
C ALA A 665 -12.88 26.16 53.08
N ASN A 666 -12.03 27.07 52.60
CA ASN A 666 -11.47 28.22 53.33
C ASN A 666 -12.59 29.12 53.89
N ILE A 667 -12.42 29.51 55.16
CA ILE A 667 -13.33 30.37 55.94
C ILE A 667 -13.70 31.66 55.19
N GLN A 668 -12.75 32.25 54.45
CA GLN A 668 -12.96 33.52 53.74
C GLN A 668 -13.96 33.42 52.58
N PHE A 669 -13.99 32.29 51.85
CA PHE A 669 -14.91 32.08 50.74
C PHE A 669 -16.32 31.66 51.20
N LYS A 670 -16.41 30.84 52.27
CA LYS A 670 -17.69 30.44 52.90
C LYS A 670 -18.53 31.63 53.37
N ASP A 671 -17.89 32.77 53.66
CA ASP A 671 -18.58 33.99 54.07
C ASP A 671 -19.33 34.70 52.92
N ILE A 672 -19.02 34.44 51.64
CA ILE A 672 -19.70 35.09 50.50
C ILE A 672 -21.17 34.67 50.44
N LYS A 673 -21.47 33.36 50.47
CA LYS A 673 -22.85 32.86 50.49
C LYS A 673 -23.61 33.47 51.68
N ARG A 674 -22.99 33.44 52.88
CA ARG A 674 -23.57 34.00 54.11
C ARG A 674 -23.84 35.50 54.02
N LYS A 675 -23.00 36.26 53.32
CA LYS A 675 -23.23 37.69 53.03
C LYS A 675 -24.42 37.89 52.10
N LEU A 676 -24.54 37.09 51.04
CA LEU A 676 -25.64 37.19 50.07
C LEU A 676 -26.98 36.75 50.67
N ASP A 677 -27.03 35.63 51.39
CA ASP A 677 -28.22 35.16 52.13
C ASP A 677 -28.80 36.27 53.01
N ARG A 678 -27.93 37.02 53.71
CA ARG A 678 -28.28 38.15 54.59
C ARG A 678 -28.72 39.43 53.88
N LEU A 679 -28.46 39.58 52.58
CA LEU A 679 -28.92 40.70 51.77
C LEU A 679 -30.26 40.36 51.11
N LEU A 680 -30.39 39.15 50.57
CA LEU A 680 -31.66 38.63 50.02
C LEU A 680 -32.76 38.65 51.09
N ALA A 681 -32.46 38.20 52.32
CA ALA A 681 -33.39 38.24 53.45
C ALA A 681 -33.76 39.65 53.96
N LYS A 682 -33.28 40.73 53.33
CA LYS A 682 -33.62 42.13 53.67
C LYS A 682 -34.45 42.85 52.60
N GLU A 683 -34.49 42.37 51.36
CA GLU A 683 -35.26 43.02 50.30
C GLU A 683 -36.64 42.35 50.16
N THR A 684 -37.69 43.03 50.66
CA THR A 684 -39.05 42.46 50.75
C THR A 684 -39.84 42.46 49.43
N ASN A 685 -39.35 43.13 48.38
CA ASN A 685 -40.13 43.46 47.18
C ASN A 685 -39.60 42.82 45.87
N ASN A 686 -38.70 41.83 45.94
CA ASN A 686 -38.08 41.20 44.77
C ASN A 686 -38.43 39.70 44.66
N ASN A 687 -38.67 39.20 43.45
CA ASN A 687 -38.92 37.77 43.15
C ASN A 687 -37.64 36.88 43.27
N LEU A 688 -36.70 37.26 44.13
CA LEU A 688 -35.35 36.70 44.26
C LEU A 688 -35.19 36.05 45.65
N GLN A 689 -35.79 34.87 45.83
CA GLN A 689 -35.92 34.25 47.15
C GLN A 689 -34.64 33.54 47.66
N ASN A 690 -33.64 33.32 46.81
CA ASN A 690 -32.44 32.55 47.16
C ASN A 690 -31.22 32.88 46.27
N VAL A 691 -30.06 32.34 46.64
CA VAL A 691 -28.77 32.55 45.98
C VAL A 691 -28.72 31.98 44.55
N ASP A 692 -29.40 30.87 44.28
CA ASP A 692 -29.46 30.29 42.92
C ASP A 692 -30.19 31.23 41.96
N ASP A 693 -31.28 31.86 42.39
CA ASP A 693 -32.01 32.85 41.58
C ASP A 693 -31.21 34.13 41.40
N TRP A 694 -30.48 34.59 42.43
CA TRP A 694 -29.56 35.72 42.28
C TRP A 694 -28.47 35.44 41.24
N TRP A 695 -27.91 34.22 41.21
CA TRP A 695 -26.95 33.84 40.17
C TRP A 695 -27.57 33.85 38.76
N LYS A 696 -28.77 33.25 38.58
CA LYS A 696 -29.48 33.22 37.28
C LYS A 696 -29.68 34.61 36.67
N VAL A 697 -30.00 35.62 37.49
CA VAL A 697 -30.25 37.00 37.02
C VAL A 697 -28.96 37.75 36.67
N ASN A 698 -27.83 37.41 37.31
CA ASN A 698 -26.61 38.22 37.24
C ASN A 698 -25.45 37.59 36.44
N ASN A 699 -25.51 36.28 36.16
CA ASN A 699 -24.45 35.54 35.48
C ASN A 699 -24.00 36.17 34.14
N LYS A 700 -24.93 36.73 33.35
CA LYS A 700 -24.64 37.41 32.08
C LYS A 700 -23.78 38.67 32.27
N SER A 701 -24.14 39.51 33.25
CA SER A 701 -23.36 40.71 33.58
C SER A 701 -21.96 40.34 34.09
N ILE A 702 -21.86 39.26 34.88
CA ILE A 702 -20.59 38.76 35.42
C ILE A 702 -19.69 38.27 34.29
N TRP A 703 -20.20 37.44 33.39
CA TRP A 703 -19.44 36.96 32.23
C TRP A 703 -18.94 38.10 31.34
N ASN A 704 -19.82 39.04 30.99
CA ASN A 704 -19.45 40.15 30.11
C ASN A 704 -18.51 41.16 30.79
N ALA A 705 -18.48 41.24 32.13
CA ALA A 705 -17.44 41.96 32.86
C ALA A 705 -16.06 41.28 32.73
N MET A 706 -15.98 39.93 32.73
CA MET A 706 -14.72 39.22 32.43
C MET A 706 -14.23 39.54 31.02
N LEU A 707 -15.12 39.64 30.02
CA LEU A 707 -14.78 40.05 28.66
C LEU A 707 -14.25 41.50 28.61
N CYS A 708 -14.88 42.45 29.33
CA CYS A 708 -14.33 43.81 29.47
C CYS A 708 -12.94 43.81 30.11
N GLY A 709 -12.70 42.94 31.10
CA GLY A 709 -11.39 42.71 31.70
C GLY A 709 -10.36 42.26 30.69
N TYR A 710 -10.68 41.23 29.91
CA TYR A 710 -9.82 40.70 28.86
C TYR A 710 -9.45 41.76 27.81
N LYS A 711 -10.41 42.59 27.38
CA LYS A 711 -10.12 43.73 26.48
C LYS A 711 -9.18 44.77 27.13
N LYS A 712 -9.37 45.08 28.43
CA LYS A 712 -8.48 45.96 29.20
C LYS A 712 -7.06 45.38 29.43
N SER A 713 -6.80 44.11 29.08
CA SER A 713 -5.48 43.48 29.20
C SER A 713 -4.49 43.86 28.08
N GLY A 714 -4.85 44.81 27.21
CA GLY A 714 -3.98 45.27 26.11
C GLY A 714 -4.73 45.73 24.84
N ASN A 715 -5.97 46.22 24.97
CA ASN A 715 -6.86 46.57 23.85
C ASN A 715 -7.17 45.38 22.92
N LYS A 716 -7.28 44.17 23.48
CA LYS A 716 -7.55 42.94 22.73
C LYS A 716 -8.93 42.97 22.06
N ILE A 717 -9.00 42.45 20.83
CA ILE A 717 -10.27 42.20 20.13
C ILE A 717 -10.96 41.00 20.79
N ILE A 718 -12.24 41.15 21.11
CA ILE A 718 -13.12 40.07 21.59
C ILE A 718 -13.83 39.48 20.37
N ASP A 719 -13.88 38.15 20.28
CA ASP A 719 -14.63 37.44 19.25
C ASP A 719 -16.13 37.37 19.62
N PRO A 720 -17.08 37.68 18.70
CA PRO A 720 -18.52 37.64 19.00
C PRO A 720 -19.07 36.29 19.51
N SER A 721 -18.38 35.17 19.27
CA SER A 721 -18.77 33.87 19.85
C SER A 721 -18.59 33.83 21.37
N TRP A 722 -17.62 34.57 21.92
CA TRP A 722 -17.35 34.65 23.36
C TRP A 722 -18.50 35.33 24.13
N CYS A 723 -19.40 36.03 23.43
CA CYS A 723 -20.59 36.67 24.00
C CYS A 723 -21.61 35.69 24.61
N THR A 724 -21.50 34.39 24.31
CA THR A 724 -22.40 33.35 24.85
C THR A 724 -22.02 33.03 26.29
N ILE A 725 -22.99 33.07 27.20
CA ILE A 725 -22.76 32.73 28.62
C ILE A 725 -22.32 31.26 28.72
N PRO A 726 -21.25 30.92 29.46
CA PRO A 726 -20.87 29.53 29.70
C PRO A 726 -22.01 28.77 30.37
N THR A 727 -22.41 27.64 29.79
CA THR A 727 -23.57 26.85 30.27
C THR A 727 -23.29 26.27 31.65
N THR A 728 -24.21 26.44 32.60
CA THR A 728 -24.05 25.98 33.98
C THR A 728 -24.22 24.46 34.08
N GLU A 729 -23.20 23.71 33.64
CA GLU A 729 -23.08 22.27 33.82
C GLU A 729 -23.29 21.91 35.30
N LYS A 730 -24.26 21.03 35.59
CA LYS A 730 -24.45 20.44 36.93
C LYS A 730 -23.30 19.51 37.36
N THR A 731 -22.29 19.35 36.51
CA THR A 731 -21.07 18.55 36.73
C THR A 731 -20.38 18.93 38.05
N PRO A 732 -20.21 17.99 39.01
CA PRO A 732 -19.51 18.23 40.27
C PRO A 732 -18.12 18.86 40.08
N GLN A 733 -17.72 19.75 40.99
CA GLN A 733 -16.48 20.54 40.84
C GLN A 733 -15.22 19.67 40.70
N PHE A 734 -15.14 18.53 41.38
CA PHE A 734 -14.07 17.53 41.20
C PHE A 734 -13.94 17.06 39.75
N LEU A 735 -15.07 16.77 39.08
CA LEU A 735 -15.06 16.35 37.68
C LEU A 735 -14.67 17.52 36.75
N ARG A 736 -15.09 18.76 37.05
CA ARG A 736 -14.63 19.94 36.28
C ARG A 736 -13.12 20.16 36.41
N TRP A 737 -12.55 20.06 37.61
CA TRP A 737 -11.10 20.17 37.80
C TRP A 737 -10.35 19.02 37.13
N ILE A 738 -10.93 17.81 37.02
CA ILE A 738 -10.40 16.73 36.19
C ILE A 738 -10.47 17.07 34.70
N LYS A 739 -11.57 17.63 34.17
CA LYS A 739 -11.64 18.13 32.78
C LYS A 739 -10.57 19.19 32.50
N GLU A 740 -10.35 20.12 33.43
CA GLU A 740 -9.36 21.19 33.32
C GLU A 740 -7.91 20.67 33.38
N TRP A 741 -7.58 19.81 34.35
CA TRP A 741 -6.29 19.11 34.42
C TRP A 741 -6.05 18.28 33.16
N GLY A 742 -7.05 17.48 32.76
CA GLY A 742 -7.00 16.59 31.61
C GLY A 742 -6.74 17.34 30.31
N THR A 743 -7.38 18.50 30.11
CA THR A 743 -7.16 19.38 28.95
C THR A 743 -5.72 19.91 28.91
N ASN A 744 -5.22 20.44 30.03
CA ASN A 744 -3.86 21.00 30.10
C ASN A 744 -2.77 19.93 29.91
N VAL A 745 -2.96 18.74 30.50
CA VAL A 745 -2.13 17.56 30.25
C VAL A 745 -2.16 17.17 28.78
N CYS A 746 -3.34 17.19 28.15
CA CYS A 746 -3.49 16.84 26.73
C CYS A 746 -2.69 17.78 25.82
N ILE A 747 -2.79 19.08 26.06
CA ILE A 747 -2.08 20.12 25.30
C ILE A 747 -0.55 19.91 25.43
N GLN A 748 -0.03 19.83 26.65
CA GLN A 748 1.40 19.61 26.88
C GLN A 748 1.89 18.26 26.35
N LYS A 749 1.05 17.21 26.39
CA LYS A 749 1.38 15.91 25.78
C LYS A 749 1.58 16.03 24.28
N GLN A 750 0.67 16.70 23.56
CA GLN A 750 0.82 16.89 22.12
C GLN A 750 2.00 17.82 21.78
N GLU A 751 2.23 18.88 22.57
CA GLU A 751 3.40 19.76 22.42
C GLU A 751 4.73 18.97 22.59
N HIS A 752 4.85 18.12 23.62
CA HIS A 752 6.01 17.23 23.76
C HIS A 752 6.14 16.23 22.61
N LYS A 753 5.03 15.66 22.11
CA LYS A 753 5.03 14.78 20.94
C LYS A 753 5.52 15.51 19.68
N GLU A 754 5.11 16.76 19.47
CA GLU A 754 5.57 17.62 18.37
C GLU A 754 7.07 17.99 18.48
N TYR A 755 7.55 18.31 19.68
CA TYR A 755 8.98 18.53 19.93
C TYR A 755 9.81 17.26 19.66
N VAL A 756 9.38 16.10 20.18
CA VAL A 756 10.06 14.82 19.92
C VAL A 756 10.06 14.49 18.43
N LYS A 757 8.94 14.65 17.71
CA LYS A 757 8.91 14.48 16.24
C LYS A 757 9.93 15.39 15.57
N SER A 758 9.81 16.71 15.75
CA SER A 758 10.64 17.70 15.06
C SER A 758 12.15 17.56 15.33
N LYS A 759 12.56 17.04 16.50
CA LYS A 759 13.97 16.79 16.84
C LYS A 759 14.46 15.37 16.58
N CYS A 760 13.57 14.41 16.37
CA CYS A 760 13.92 13.01 16.07
C CYS A 760 13.63 12.58 14.62
N SER A 761 13.16 13.48 13.73
CA SER A 761 12.92 13.21 12.30
C SER A 761 14.14 12.57 11.60
N ASN A 762 15.32 13.15 11.81
CA ASN A 762 16.56 12.72 11.13
C ASN A 762 17.14 11.41 11.71
N VAL A 763 16.81 11.09 12.96
CA VAL A 763 17.40 9.94 13.67
C VAL A 763 16.73 8.64 13.19
N THR A 764 17.40 7.96 12.28
CA THR A 764 17.01 6.61 11.82
C THR A 764 17.29 5.55 12.88
N ASN A 765 16.40 4.56 13.01
CA ASN A 765 16.37 3.62 14.13
C ASN A 765 17.62 2.73 14.31
N ASN A 766 18.56 2.75 13.36
CA ASN A 766 19.71 1.83 13.32
C ASN A 766 21.04 2.49 13.71
N ASN A 767 21.11 3.82 13.89
CA ASN A 767 22.37 4.56 14.03
C ASN A 767 22.36 5.55 15.21
N LEU A 768 22.51 5.05 16.43
CA LEU A 768 22.75 5.89 17.62
C LEU A 768 24.21 6.39 17.74
N GLY A 769 25.15 5.79 16.99
CA GLY A 769 26.60 6.00 17.17
C GLY A 769 27.32 6.90 16.16
N SER A 770 26.68 7.35 15.08
CA SER A 770 27.38 8.03 13.95
C SER A 770 27.00 9.50 13.72
N GLN A 771 26.07 10.06 14.51
CA GLN A 771 25.75 11.50 14.53
C GLN A 771 25.64 12.00 15.98
N GLU A 772 26.77 12.25 16.64
CA GLU A 772 26.79 12.59 18.07
C GLU A 772 25.91 13.79 18.46
N SER A 773 25.79 14.82 17.64
CA SER A 773 25.03 16.04 17.97
C SER A 773 23.51 15.86 17.83
N GLU A 774 23.04 15.34 16.69
CA GLU A 774 21.60 15.09 16.47
C GLU A 774 21.06 13.98 17.40
N SER A 775 21.86 12.93 17.64
CA SER A 775 21.57 11.88 18.62
C SER A 775 21.39 12.44 20.03
N LYS A 776 22.28 13.36 20.48
CA LYS A 776 22.16 14.04 21.79
C LYS A 776 20.91 14.92 21.88
N ASN A 777 20.52 15.63 20.81
CA ASN A 777 19.32 16.46 20.80
C ASN A 777 18.02 15.64 20.89
N CYS A 778 17.87 14.61 20.06
CA CYS A 778 16.71 13.70 20.14
C CYS A 778 16.66 12.97 21.50
N THR A 779 17.82 12.54 22.02
CA THR A 779 17.97 11.97 23.37
C THR A 779 17.48 12.93 24.46
N SER A 780 17.76 14.23 24.33
CA SER A 780 17.36 15.26 25.30
C SER A 780 15.84 15.46 25.33
N GLU A 781 15.20 15.67 24.16
CA GLU A 781 13.74 15.88 24.12
C GLU A 781 12.94 14.66 24.58
N ILE A 782 13.41 13.45 24.26
CA ILE A 782 12.77 12.22 24.73
C ILE A 782 12.90 12.09 26.26
N ARG A 783 14.06 12.35 26.86
CA ARG A 783 14.21 12.37 28.33
C ARG A 783 13.29 13.39 29.01
N LYS A 784 13.13 14.59 28.45
CA LYS A 784 12.17 15.58 28.96
C LYS A 784 10.74 15.05 28.91
N TYR A 785 10.35 14.36 27.84
CA TYR A 785 9.02 13.74 27.73
C TYR A 785 8.84 12.56 28.70
N GLN A 786 9.87 11.75 28.95
CA GLN A 786 9.87 10.70 29.98
C GLN A 786 9.69 11.31 31.38
N GLU A 787 10.47 12.33 31.74
CA GLU A 787 10.38 13.01 33.04
C GLU A 787 9.04 13.70 33.25
N TRP A 788 8.52 14.40 32.23
CA TRP A 788 7.20 15.01 32.25
C TRP A 788 6.10 13.94 32.43
N SER A 789 6.18 12.84 31.68
CA SER A 789 5.22 11.73 31.76
C SER A 789 5.26 11.03 33.11
N ARG A 790 6.46 10.86 33.70
CA ARG A 790 6.65 10.34 35.07
C ARG A 790 5.99 11.24 36.12
N LYS A 791 6.13 12.57 36.01
CA LYS A 791 5.43 13.51 36.90
C LYS A 791 3.91 13.44 36.72
N ARG A 792 3.42 13.36 35.47
CA ARG A 792 1.97 13.27 35.19
C ARG A 792 1.35 11.93 35.57
N SER A 793 2.07 10.81 35.44
CA SER A 793 1.54 9.49 35.78
C SER A 793 1.26 9.35 37.28
N ILE A 794 2.08 9.97 38.14
CA ILE A 794 1.83 10.05 39.60
C ILE A 794 0.56 10.86 39.91
N GLN A 795 0.38 12.02 39.27
CA GLN A 795 -0.86 12.81 39.39
C GLN A 795 -2.07 12.03 38.88
N TRP A 796 -1.92 11.32 37.76
CA TRP A 796 -2.99 10.52 37.14
C TRP A 796 -3.42 9.33 38.01
N GLU A 797 -2.47 8.64 38.64
CA GLU A 797 -2.73 7.53 39.55
C GLU A 797 -3.50 8.02 40.79
N ALA A 798 -3.11 9.16 41.36
CA ALA A 798 -3.83 9.79 42.47
C ALA A 798 -5.26 10.25 42.11
N ILE A 799 -5.44 10.86 40.94
CA ILE A 799 -6.78 11.23 40.40
C ILE A 799 -7.62 9.97 40.18
N SER A 800 -7.05 8.94 39.56
CA SER A 800 -7.75 7.68 39.23
C SER A 800 -8.19 6.91 40.48
N GLU A 801 -7.35 6.87 41.53
CA GLU A 801 -7.77 6.36 42.83
C GLU A 801 -8.91 7.18 43.44
N ARG A 802 -8.80 8.51 43.42
CA ARG A 802 -9.80 9.40 44.02
C ARG A 802 -11.14 9.30 43.31
N TYR A 803 -11.13 9.18 41.99
CA TYR A 803 -12.32 8.90 41.18
C TYR A 803 -12.99 7.60 41.63
N LYS A 804 -12.25 6.48 41.69
CA LYS A 804 -12.78 5.18 42.14
C LYS A 804 -13.35 5.24 43.56
N LYS A 805 -12.67 5.97 44.47
CA LYS A 805 -13.14 6.19 45.86
C LYS A 805 -14.45 6.99 45.91
N TYR A 806 -14.58 8.05 45.12
CA TYR A 806 -15.82 8.83 45.02
C TYR A 806 -16.94 8.11 44.24
N LYS A 807 -16.62 7.17 43.35
CA LYS A 807 -17.59 6.32 42.64
C LYS A 807 -18.38 5.40 43.59
N GLY A 808 -17.76 5.02 44.71
CA GLY A 808 -18.40 4.31 45.83
C GLY A 808 -19.08 5.22 46.87
N MET A 809 -19.29 6.50 46.57
CA MET A 809 -19.96 7.48 47.44
C MET A 809 -21.10 8.17 46.68
N ASP A 810 -22.04 8.79 47.40
CA ASP A 810 -23.14 9.56 46.79
C ASP A 810 -22.65 10.71 45.87
N ILE A 811 -21.38 11.14 46.00
CA ILE A 811 -20.74 12.20 45.20
C ILE A 811 -20.71 11.88 43.69
N LEU A 812 -20.45 10.63 43.30
CA LEU A 812 -20.37 10.20 41.89
C LEU A 812 -21.26 8.97 41.62
N LYS A 813 -22.34 8.80 42.38
CA LYS A 813 -23.26 7.65 42.29
C LYS A 813 -23.90 7.51 40.91
N ASP A 814 -24.44 8.62 40.40
CA ASP A 814 -25.20 8.69 39.13
C ASP A 814 -24.32 8.71 37.87
N VAL A 815 -23.00 8.88 38.05
CA VAL A 815 -21.98 8.75 36.99
C VAL A 815 -21.94 7.28 36.54
N LYS A 816 -21.74 6.99 35.25
CA LYS A 816 -21.87 5.61 34.72
C LYS A 816 -20.53 4.96 34.39
N GLU A 817 -19.51 5.78 34.21
CA GLU A 817 -18.19 5.40 33.75
C GLU A 817 -17.42 4.71 34.89
N PRO A 818 -16.65 3.63 34.61
CA PRO A 818 -15.99 2.82 35.64
C PRO A 818 -14.71 3.46 36.18
N ASP A 819 -14.10 4.38 35.42
CA ASP A 819 -12.82 4.99 35.72
C ASP A 819 -12.68 6.41 35.13
N ALA A 820 -11.66 7.13 35.56
CA ALA A 820 -11.42 8.52 35.19
C ALA A 820 -11.01 8.73 33.71
N ASN A 821 -10.35 7.75 33.07
CA ASN A 821 -9.96 7.84 31.66
C ASN A 821 -11.21 7.75 30.78
N THR A 822 -12.07 6.77 31.04
CA THR A 822 -13.37 6.64 30.36
C THR A 822 -14.27 7.86 30.62
N TYR A 823 -14.29 8.39 31.85
CA TYR A 823 -15.01 9.64 32.14
C TYR A 823 -14.48 10.84 31.31
N LEU A 824 -13.17 11.03 31.23
CA LEU A 824 -12.59 12.10 30.41
C LEU A 824 -12.91 11.91 28.92
N LYS A 825 -12.86 10.69 28.39
CA LYS A 825 -13.20 10.36 27.00
C LYS A 825 -14.67 10.65 26.66
N GLU A 826 -15.62 10.35 27.54
CA GLU A 826 -17.05 10.60 27.27
C GLU A 826 -17.49 12.05 27.60
N HIS A 827 -16.81 12.77 28.51
CA HIS A 827 -17.26 14.08 29.03
C HIS A 827 -16.33 15.28 28.78
N CYS A 828 -15.18 15.10 28.13
CA CYS A 828 -14.26 16.19 27.77
C CYS A 828 -13.78 16.11 26.31
N SER A 829 -14.41 16.86 25.43
CA SER A 829 -14.01 16.96 24.00
C SER A 829 -12.60 17.55 23.79
N LYS A 830 -12.12 18.38 24.73
CA LYS A 830 -10.74 18.91 24.78
C LYS A 830 -9.72 17.96 25.41
N CYS A 831 -10.13 16.75 25.78
CA CYS A 831 -9.30 15.70 26.36
C CYS A 831 -9.17 14.46 25.43
N PRO A 832 -8.83 14.61 24.13
CA PRO A 832 -8.83 13.48 23.21
C PRO A 832 -7.78 12.41 23.53
N CYS A 833 -6.68 12.75 24.19
CA CYS A 833 -5.55 11.86 24.53
C CYS A 833 -5.92 10.66 25.42
N GLY A 834 -5.01 9.69 25.49
CA GLY A 834 -4.96 8.69 26.56
C GLY A 834 -4.10 9.18 27.74
N TYR A 835 -4.41 8.69 28.93
CA TYR A 835 -3.65 9.03 30.16
C TYR A 835 -2.88 7.83 30.75
N ASN A 836 -3.24 6.61 30.34
CA ASN A 836 -2.70 5.36 30.91
C ASN A 836 -1.32 4.98 30.31
N ASP A 837 -1.03 5.42 29.09
CA ASP A 837 0.23 5.22 28.36
C ASP A 837 1.40 6.06 28.91
N MET A 838 1.10 7.15 29.65
CA MET A 838 2.12 7.95 30.36
C MET A 838 2.98 7.10 31.31
N LYS A 839 2.47 5.95 31.79
CA LYS A 839 3.24 5.00 32.60
C LYS A 839 4.26 4.21 31.78
N GLU A 840 3.93 3.79 30.55
CA GLU A 840 4.89 3.16 29.62
C GLU A 840 6.03 4.12 29.30
N ILE A 841 5.70 5.37 28.95
CA ILE A 841 6.66 6.41 28.60
C ILE A 841 7.62 6.69 29.78
N SER A 842 7.17 6.50 31.03
CA SER A 842 7.98 6.73 32.23
C SER A 842 8.88 5.56 32.66
N ASN A 843 8.89 4.43 31.95
CA ASN A 843 9.68 3.25 32.33
C ASN A 843 11.16 3.38 31.89
N ASP A 844 12.08 3.47 32.84
CA ASP A 844 13.51 3.26 32.62
C ASP A 844 13.86 1.77 32.80
N THR A 845 13.82 0.99 31.72
CA THR A 845 14.41 -0.37 31.65
C THR A 845 15.85 -0.33 31.14
N GLU A 846 16.63 -1.37 31.41
CA GLU A 846 18.08 -1.39 31.13
C GLU A 846 18.43 -1.20 29.63
N ASN A 847 17.62 -1.74 28.70
CA ASN A 847 17.82 -1.50 27.27
C ASN A 847 17.24 -0.15 26.82
N LYS A 848 18.10 0.87 26.81
CA LYS A 848 17.76 2.22 26.38
C LYS A 848 17.29 2.30 24.91
N GLN A 849 17.76 1.43 24.02
CA GLN A 849 17.47 1.52 22.58
C GLN A 849 16.00 1.21 22.25
N ASP A 850 15.40 0.22 22.93
CA ASP A 850 14.00 -0.16 22.70
C ASP A 850 13.04 0.96 23.17
N ILE A 851 13.37 1.64 24.27
CA ILE A 851 12.60 2.78 24.80
C ILE A 851 12.56 3.92 23.76
N PHE A 852 13.70 4.24 23.13
CA PHE A 852 13.75 5.25 22.06
C PHE A 852 12.82 4.92 20.89
N LYS A 853 12.77 3.65 20.48
CA LYS A 853 11.88 3.18 19.42
C LYS A 853 10.41 3.23 19.86
N GLN A 854 10.07 2.72 21.05
CA GLN A 854 8.71 2.72 21.59
C GLN A 854 8.13 4.14 21.69
N ILE A 855 8.92 5.11 22.18
CA ILE A 855 8.49 6.50 22.30
C ILE A 855 8.31 7.12 20.90
N LYS A 856 9.20 6.88 19.93
CA LYS A 856 8.99 7.32 18.54
C LYS A 856 7.71 6.74 17.92
N GLU A 857 7.40 5.46 18.15
CA GLU A 857 6.13 4.86 17.69
C GLU A 857 4.90 5.45 18.42
N GLN A 858 5.01 5.83 19.70
CA GLN A 858 3.91 6.42 20.47
C GLN A 858 3.63 7.89 20.09
N VAL A 859 4.64 8.70 19.72
CA VAL A 859 4.38 10.10 19.34
C VAL A 859 3.55 10.22 18.05
N ASP A 860 3.59 9.23 17.17
CA ASP A 860 2.82 9.21 15.92
C ASP A 860 1.36 8.79 16.05
N ILE A 861 0.93 8.32 17.22
CA ILE A 861 -0.47 7.97 17.47
C ILE A 861 -1.33 9.24 17.60
N PRO A 862 -2.45 9.41 16.86
CA PRO A 862 -3.40 10.50 17.06
C PRO A 862 -4.05 10.45 18.45
N ALA A 863 -4.27 11.60 19.07
CA ALA A 863 -4.67 11.72 20.47
C ALA A 863 -5.89 10.85 20.83
N GLU A 864 -6.96 10.93 20.02
CA GLU A 864 -8.20 10.17 20.19
C GLU A 864 -7.95 8.66 20.40
N LEU A 865 -6.96 8.14 19.67
CA LEU A 865 -6.66 6.73 19.51
C LEU A 865 -5.62 6.18 20.49
N GLU A 866 -4.88 7.04 21.20
CA GLU A 866 -3.84 6.65 22.17
C GLU A 866 -4.34 5.58 23.17
N ASP A 867 -5.55 5.78 23.67
CA ASP A 867 -6.24 4.91 24.63
C ASP A 867 -6.76 3.59 24.02
N VAL A 868 -7.26 3.64 22.77
CA VAL A 868 -7.70 2.45 22.04
C VAL A 868 -6.50 1.56 21.73
N ILE A 869 -5.41 2.17 21.26
CA ILE A 869 -4.16 1.48 20.93
C ILE A 869 -3.46 0.98 22.20
N TYR A 870 -3.55 1.69 23.33
CA TYR A 870 -3.12 1.21 24.64
C TYR A 870 -3.83 -0.10 25.02
N ARG A 871 -5.16 -0.19 24.85
CA ARG A 871 -5.93 -1.43 25.09
C ARG A 871 -5.59 -2.54 24.11
N LEU A 872 -5.51 -2.23 22.80
CA LEU A 872 -5.13 -3.18 21.76
C LEU A 872 -3.74 -3.78 22.00
N LYS A 873 -2.76 -2.98 22.48
CA LYS A 873 -1.43 -3.48 22.87
C LYS A 873 -1.47 -4.37 24.11
N HIS A 874 -2.26 -4.01 25.12
CA HIS A 874 -2.26 -4.69 26.42
C HIS A 874 -3.31 -5.80 26.58
N HIS A 875 -4.08 -6.12 25.53
CA HIS A 875 -4.98 -7.28 25.46
C HIS A 875 -6.02 -7.38 26.61
N LYS A 876 -6.40 -6.24 27.21
CA LYS A 876 -7.21 -6.17 28.45
C LYS A 876 -8.72 -6.50 28.27
N TYR A 877 -9.12 -7.09 27.15
CA TYR A 877 -10.51 -7.35 26.80
C TYR A 877 -11.10 -8.55 27.57
N ASN A 878 -11.98 -8.25 28.52
CA ASN A 878 -12.82 -9.20 29.25
C ASN A 878 -14.23 -9.19 28.65
N SER A 879 -14.94 -10.33 28.61
CA SER A 879 -16.34 -10.38 28.18
C SER A 879 -17.26 -9.55 29.08
N ASN A 880 -16.88 -9.33 30.35
CA ASN A 880 -17.60 -8.48 31.30
C ASN A 880 -17.11 -7.02 31.30
N ASP A 881 -16.28 -6.60 30.33
CA ASP A 881 -15.75 -5.23 30.25
C ASP A 881 -16.85 -4.21 29.87
N TYR A 882 -16.89 -3.07 30.55
CA TYR A 882 -17.73 -1.92 30.23
C TYR A 882 -17.62 -1.52 28.75
N ILE A 883 -16.42 -1.67 28.17
CA ILE A 883 -16.13 -1.29 26.78
C ILE A 883 -16.79 -2.27 25.80
N CYS A 884 -16.64 -3.59 26.00
CA CYS A 884 -17.33 -4.56 25.13
C CYS A 884 -18.85 -4.51 25.31
N ASN A 885 -19.37 -4.27 26.53
CA ASN A 885 -20.81 -4.11 26.80
C ASN A 885 -21.47 -2.93 26.05
N LYS A 886 -20.69 -2.00 25.48
CA LYS A 886 -21.18 -0.91 24.61
C LYS A 886 -21.57 -1.40 23.22
N TYR A 887 -20.92 -2.45 22.72
CA TYR A 887 -21.22 -3.09 21.44
C TYR A 887 -22.23 -4.21 21.68
N LYS A 888 -23.32 -4.24 20.91
CA LYS A 888 -24.40 -5.22 21.10
C LYS A 888 -24.59 -6.08 19.86
N ASN A 889 -24.94 -7.34 20.06
CA ASN A 889 -25.39 -8.20 18.97
C ASN A 889 -26.74 -7.69 18.43
N ILE A 890 -26.77 -7.19 17.20
CA ILE A 890 -28.00 -6.75 16.52
C ILE A 890 -28.64 -8.00 15.89
N ASN A 891 -29.25 -8.83 16.73
CA ASN A 891 -29.74 -10.15 16.33
C ASN A 891 -31.05 -10.10 15.52
N VAL A 892 -30.97 -9.61 14.29
CA VAL A 892 -32.10 -9.50 13.35
C VAL A 892 -32.03 -10.62 12.31
N ASN A 893 -32.50 -11.80 12.70
CA ASN A 893 -32.74 -12.96 11.84
C ASN A 893 -31.57 -13.33 10.90
N MET A 894 -30.50 -13.93 11.44
CA MET A 894 -29.39 -14.48 10.65
C MET A 894 -29.90 -15.46 9.57
N LYS A 895 -29.94 -15.00 8.31
CA LYS A 895 -30.34 -15.83 7.16
C LYS A 895 -29.30 -16.94 6.94
N LYS A 896 -29.73 -18.20 7.08
CA LYS A 896 -28.89 -19.41 6.95
C LYS A 896 -28.33 -19.68 5.53
N ASN A 897 -28.68 -18.88 4.53
CA ASN A 897 -28.28 -19.10 3.14
C ASN A 897 -26.86 -18.57 2.87
N ASN A 898 -25.86 -19.38 3.24
CA ASN A 898 -24.45 -19.18 2.87
C ASN A 898 -24.22 -19.43 1.37
N ASP A 899 -24.74 -18.56 0.51
CA ASP A 899 -24.59 -18.63 -0.94
C ASP A 899 -23.13 -18.40 -1.37
N THR A 900 -22.46 -19.49 -1.74
CA THR A 900 -21.05 -19.59 -2.16
C THR A 900 -20.75 -19.05 -3.56
N ILE A 901 -21.74 -18.55 -4.30
CA ILE A 901 -21.56 -18.13 -5.71
C ILE A 901 -21.00 -16.70 -5.80
N TRP A 902 -19.97 -16.51 -6.62
CA TRP A 902 -19.50 -15.18 -7.03
C TRP A 902 -20.42 -14.59 -8.11
N THR A 903 -20.71 -13.29 -8.04
CA THR A 903 -21.68 -12.65 -8.95
C THR A 903 -21.39 -11.18 -9.23
N ASP A 904 -21.80 -10.71 -10.40
CA ASP A 904 -21.78 -9.32 -10.87
C ASP A 904 -23.16 -8.64 -10.86
N LEU A 905 -24.25 -9.39 -10.60
CA LEU A 905 -25.65 -8.92 -10.67
C LEU A 905 -25.98 -7.74 -9.74
N LEU A 906 -25.12 -7.44 -8.77
CA LEU A 906 -25.28 -6.36 -7.80
C LEU A 906 -24.07 -5.40 -7.82
N VAL A 907 -23.39 -5.24 -8.96
CA VAL A 907 -22.30 -4.25 -9.13
C VAL A 907 -22.90 -2.91 -9.60
N LYS A 908 -22.43 -1.78 -9.07
CA LYS A 908 -22.90 -0.43 -9.45
C LYS A 908 -22.71 -0.18 -10.95
N ASN A 909 -23.78 0.25 -11.62
CA ASN A 909 -23.72 0.71 -13.01
C ASN A 909 -22.96 2.04 -13.14
N SER A 910 -21.68 1.93 -13.49
CA SER A 910 -20.79 3.03 -13.89
C SER A 910 -19.72 2.44 -14.83
N TRP A 911 -19.32 3.17 -15.86
CA TRP A 911 -18.43 2.68 -16.93
C TRP A 911 -17.11 2.08 -16.40
N ASP A 912 -16.55 2.72 -15.36
CA ASP A 912 -15.33 2.28 -14.66
C ASP A 912 -15.55 1.11 -13.67
N ILE A 913 -16.80 0.86 -13.26
CA ILE A 913 -17.14 -0.07 -12.17
C ILE A 913 -17.80 -1.35 -12.69
N SER A 914 -18.84 -1.27 -13.52
CA SER A 914 -19.64 -2.43 -13.94
C SER A 914 -18.88 -3.40 -14.85
N ASN A 915 -17.91 -2.91 -15.62
CA ASN A 915 -17.02 -3.76 -16.40
C ASN A 915 -16.05 -4.53 -15.49
N GLY A 916 -16.42 -5.77 -15.16
CA GLY A 916 -15.50 -6.82 -14.70
C GLY A 916 -15.32 -7.02 -13.19
N VAL A 917 -16.24 -6.55 -12.33
CA VAL A 917 -16.20 -6.87 -10.88
C VAL A 917 -16.98 -8.15 -10.59
N LEU A 918 -16.50 -8.97 -9.63
CA LEU A 918 -17.32 -9.96 -8.94
C LEU A 918 -17.38 -9.66 -7.45
N ILE A 919 -18.53 -9.93 -6.83
CA ILE A 919 -18.77 -9.71 -5.42
C ILE A 919 -18.53 -11.03 -4.65
N PRO A 920 -17.66 -11.04 -3.62
CA PRO A 920 -17.40 -12.23 -2.81
C PRO A 920 -18.64 -12.76 -2.10
N PRO A 921 -18.78 -14.10 -1.93
CA PRO A 921 -19.77 -14.73 -1.06
C PRO A 921 -19.86 -14.10 0.34
N ARG A 922 -18.70 -13.74 0.92
CA ARG A 922 -18.59 -13.03 2.19
C ARG A 922 -19.22 -11.63 2.11
N ARG A 923 -18.85 -10.79 1.14
CA ARG A 923 -19.36 -9.42 0.95
C ARG A 923 -20.88 -9.37 0.75
N LYS A 924 -21.48 -10.27 -0.05
CA LYS A 924 -22.94 -10.33 -0.24
C LYS A 924 -23.70 -10.50 1.07
N ASN A 925 -23.13 -11.29 1.97
CA ASN A 925 -23.72 -11.70 3.24
C ASN A 925 -23.23 -10.88 4.45
N LEU A 926 -22.35 -9.91 4.23
CA LEU A 926 -21.80 -8.99 5.23
C LEU A 926 -22.92 -8.39 6.09
N PHE A 927 -22.78 -8.48 7.41
CA PHE A 927 -23.74 -7.91 8.34
C PHE A 927 -23.58 -6.38 8.46
N LEU A 928 -24.11 -5.64 7.48
CA LEU A 928 -24.22 -4.19 7.53
C LEU A 928 -25.45 -3.74 6.70
N LYS A 929 -26.59 -3.54 7.37
CA LYS A 929 -27.87 -3.18 6.75
C LYS A 929 -28.59 -2.13 7.60
N ILE A 930 -28.88 -0.98 6.98
CA ILE A 930 -29.64 0.12 7.56
C ILE A 930 -31.07 0.00 7.06
N ASP A 931 -32.07 0.07 7.95
CA ASP A 931 -33.47 0.16 7.51
C ASP A 931 -33.78 1.59 7.01
N PRO A 932 -34.58 1.75 5.94
CA PRO A 932 -35.13 3.04 5.54
C PRO A 932 -35.74 3.89 6.66
N SER A 933 -36.35 3.30 7.71
CA SER A 933 -36.86 4.05 8.87
C SER A 933 -35.75 4.83 9.59
N ASP A 934 -34.62 4.16 9.82
CA ASP A 934 -33.58 4.59 10.75
C ASP A 934 -32.73 5.72 10.17
N ILE A 935 -32.73 5.89 8.85
CA ILE A 935 -32.03 6.96 8.12
C ILE A 935 -32.37 8.34 8.72
N CYS A 936 -33.63 8.58 9.07
CA CYS A 936 -34.09 9.85 9.62
C CYS A 936 -33.66 10.10 11.08
N GLU A 937 -33.26 9.05 11.80
CA GLU A 937 -32.71 9.11 13.15
C GLU A 937 -31.18 9.23 13.10
N TYR A 938 -30.51 8.35 12.35
CA TYR A 938 -29.06 8.40 12.12
C TYR A 938 -28.58 9.73 11.49
N LYS A 939 -29.41 10.41 10.66
CA LYS A 939 -29.17 11.78 10.16
C LYS A 939 -29.05 12.84 11.27
N LYS A 940 -29.68 12.59 12.42
CA LYS A 940 -29.82 13.53 13.56
C LYS A 940 -28.95 13.14 14.75
N ASP A 941 -28.62 11.85 14.90
CA ASP A 941 -27.73 11.34 15.94
C ASP A 941 -26.51 10.59 15.35
N PRO A 942 -25.38 11.28 15.19
CA PRO A 942 -24.12 10.66 14.76
C PRO A 942 -23.51 9.67 15.78
N LYS A 943 -23.93 9.70 17.06
CA LYS A 943 -23.54 8.70 18.07
C LYS A 943 -24.30 7.40 17.83
N LEU A 944 -25.62 7.46 17.65
CA LEU A 944 -26.45 6.31 17.34
C LEU A 944 -25.96 5.59 16.06
N PHE A 945 -25.61 6.36 15.01
CA PHE A 945 -25.01 5.79 13.80
C PHE A 945 -23.66 5.10 14.07
N LYS A 946 -22.76 5.71 14.85
CA LYS A 946 -21.48 5.08 15.24
C LYS A 946 -21.70 3.76 15.99
N ASP A 947 -22.57 3.77 17.00
CA ASP A 947 -22.85 2.61 17.82
C ASP A 947 -23.53 1.48 17.01
N PHE A 948 -24.36 1.82 16.01
CA PHE A 948 -24.88 0.88 14.99
C PHE A 948 -23.76 0.26 14.13
N ILE A 949 -22.81 1.06 13.62
CA ILE A 949 -21.68 0.54 12.82
C ILE A 949 -20.83 -0.45 13.63
N TYR A 950 -20.48 -0.11 14.87
CA TYR A 950 -19.68 -0.98 15.73
C TYR A 950 -20.39 -2.30 16.06
N SER A 951 -21.68 -2.20 16.38
CA SER A 951 -22.54 -3.35 16.72
C SER A 951 -22.81 -4.25 15.49
N SER A 952 -22.88 -3.66 14.28
CA SER A 952 -22.93 -4.40 13.02
C SER A 952 -21.63 -5.17 12.76
N ALA A 953 -20.47 -4.52 12.96
CA ALA A 953 -19.16 -5.13 12.81
C ALA A 953 -18.92 -6.28 13.81
N PHE A 954 -19.36 -6.11 15.07
CA PHE A 954 -19.41 -7.18 16.08
C PHE A 954 -20.23 -8.38 15.57
N THR A 955 -21.45 -8.12 15.07
CA THR A 955 -22.41 -9.16 14.65
C THR A 955 -21.95 -9.91 13.39
N GLU A 956 -21.19 -9.27 12.50
CA GLU A 956 -20.50 -9.91 11.38
C GLU A 956 -19.52 -10.99 11.85
N VAL A 957 -18.81 -10.81 12.96
CA VAL A 957 -17.85 -11.81 13.46
C VAL A 957 -18.55 -13.08 13.93
N GLU A 958 -19.67 -12.95 14.64
CA GLU A 958 -20.50 -14.09 15.04
C GLU A 958 -21.03 -14.85 13.80
N ARG A 959 -21.47 -14.12 12.76
CA ARG A 959 -21.86 -14.73 11.48
C ARG A 959 -20.69 -15.51 10.85
N LEU A 960 -19.48 -14.94 10.82
CA LEU A 960 -18.30 -15.58 10.22
C LEU A 960 -17.90 -16.87 10.97
N LYS A 961 -18.04 -16.94 12.30
CA LYS A 961 -17.79 -18.16 13.07
C LYS A 961 -18.69 -19.32 12.63
N ILE A 962 -19.97 -19.03 12.40
CA ILE A 962 -20.96 -20.01 11.91
C ILE A 962 -20.61 -20.46 10.48
N VAL A 963 -20.16 -19.55 9.61
CA VAL A 963 -19.74 -19.87 8.23
C VAL A 963 -18.54 -20.82 8.18
N TYR A 964 -17.53 -20.62 9.04
CA TYR A 964 -16.28 -21.39 9.02
C TYR A 964 -16.20 -22.49 10.09
N GLY A 965 -17.32 -22.88 10.71
CA GLY A 965 -17.39 -24.02 11.63
C GLY A 965 -16.44 -23.93 12.84
N GLY A 966 -16.14 -22.71 13.31
CA GLY A 966 -15.18 -22.48 14.40
C GLY A 966 -13.69 -22.58 14.03
N ALA A 967 -13.32 -22.71 12.75
CA ALA A 967 -11.93 -22.71 12.30
C ALA A 967 -11.25 -21.33 12.51
N LYS A 968 -10.67 -21.13 13.71
CA LYS A 968 -10.20 -19.84 14.24
C LYS A 968 -9.36 -19.01 13.25
N THR A 969 -8.44 -19.64 12.52
CA THR A 969 -7.59 -18.97 11.52
C THR A 969 -8.37 -18.43 10.32
N LYS A 970 -9.33 -19.22 9.78
CA LYS A 970 -10.18 -18.82 8.65
C LYS A 970 -11.16 -17.70 9.06
N VAL A 971 -11.68 -17.74 10.28
CA VAL A 971 -12.51 -16.65 10.84
C VAL A 971 -11.72 -15.35 10.89
N VAL A 972 -10.49 -15.35 11.43
CA VAL A 972 -9.69 -14.11 11.56
C VAL A 972 -9.27 -13.55 10.20
N HIS A 973 -8.96 -14.37 9.18
CA HIS A 973 -8.73 -13.87 7.82
C HIS A 973 -9.99 -13.22 7.22
N ALA A 974 -11.15 -13.87 7.34
CA ALA A 974 -12.41 -13.30 6.87
C ALA A 974 -12.81 -12.00 7.61
N MET A 975 -12.45 -11.87 8.90
CA MET A 975 -12.60 -10.62 9.66
C MET A 975 -11.80 -9.48 9.04
N LYS A 976 -10.54 -9.70 8.62
CA LYS A 976 -9.70 -8.65 8.00
C LYS A 976 -10.26 -8.16 6.65
N TYR A 977 -10.87 -9.04 5.85
CA TYR A 977 -11.56 -8.66 4.61
C TYR A 977 -12.90 -7.96 4.88
N SER A 978 -13.72 -8.45 5.83
CA SER A 978 -14.99 -7.82 6.18
C SER A 978 -14.81 -6.45 6.85
N PHE A 979 -13.78 -6.26 7.68
CA PHE A 979 -13.37 -4.97 8.24
C PHE A 979 -13.15 -3.92 7.14
N ALA A 980 -12.34 -4.26 6.14
CA ALA A 980 -12.01 -3.35 5.05
C ALA A 980 -13.21 -3.09 4.12
N ASP A 981 -14.11 -4.06 3.94
CA ASP A 981 -15.38 -3.87 3.21
C ASP A 981 -16.37 -2.97 3.94
N ILE A 982 -16.51 -3.10 5.26
CA ILE A 982 -17.25 -2.14 6.10
C ILE A 982 -16.70 -0.73 5.88
N GLY A 983 -15.36 -0.58 5.85
CA GLY A 983 -14.69 0.67 5.52
C GLY A 983 -15.05 1.22 4.15
N ASN A 984 -15.12 0.39 3.10
CA ASN A 984 -15.52 0.84 1.77
C ASN A 984 -17.01 1.23 1.67
N ILE A 985 -17.92 0.52 2.36
CA ILE A 985 -19.35 0.87 2.39
C ILE A 985 -19.56 2.20 3.12
N ILE A 986 -18.79 2.43 4.19
CA ILE A 986 -18.80 3.68 4.96
C ILE A 986 -18.22 4.83 4.13
N LYS A 987 -17.07 4.65 3.46
CA LYS A 987 -16.47 5.66 2.57
C LYS A 987 -17.33 5.98 1.34
N GLY A 988 -18.04 4.98 0.81
CA GLY A 988 -18.90 5.09 -0.39
C GLY A 988 -18.27 4.59 -1.68
N ASP A 989 -16.97 4.25 -1.64
CA ASP A 989 -16.19 3.64 -2.72
C ASP A 989 -16.39 2.10 -2.85
N ASP A 990 -17.32 1.53 -2.07
CA ASP A 990 -17.82 0.15 -2.25
C ASP A 990 -18.43 -0.04 -3.65
N MET A 991 -18.00 -1.07 -4.38
CA MET A 991 -18.41 -1.29 -5.78
C MET A 991 -19.75 -2.02 -5.92
N MET A 992 -20.26 -2.61 -4.83
CA MET A 992 -21.56 -3.26 -4.81
C MET A 992 -22.69 -2.21 -4.78
N GLU A 993 -23.68 -2.39 -5.65
CA GLU A 993 -25.00 -1.77 -5.58
C GLU A 993 -25.69 -2.29 -4.30
N SER A 994 -25.48 -1.58 -3.21
CA SER A 994 -26.19 -1.79 -1.94
C SER A 994 -26.89 -0.49 -1.56
N PRO A 995 -28.19 -0.54 -1.19
CA PRO A 995 -28.89 0.64 -0.69
C PRO A 995 -28.19 1.21 0.57
N THR A 996 -27.54 0.36 1.37
CA THR A 996 -26.76 0.76 2.56
C THR A 996 -25.76 1.88 2.27
N SER A 997 -25.01 1.83 1.16
CA SER A 997 -24.05 2.91 0.83
C SER A 997 -24.74 4.22 0.47
N LYS A 998 -25.94 4.17 -0.12
CA LYS A 998 -26.77 5.35 -0.44
C LYS A 998 -27.46 5.88 0.83
N TYR A 999 -27.81 5.00 1.77
CA TYR A 999 -28.37 5.37 3.07
C TYR A 999 -27.31 6.05 3.96
N ILE A 1000 -26.07 5.53 3.99
CA ILE A 1000 -24.93 6.21 4.64
C ILE A 1000 -24.67 7.57 3.98
N GLU A 1001 -24.69 7.66 2.65
CA GLU A 1001 -24.55 8.94 1.96
C GLU A 1001 -25.65 9.95 2.35
N GLN A 1002 -26.91 9.49 2.48
CA GLN A 1002 -28.00 10.32 2.98
C GLN A 1002 -27.82 10.71 4.46
N ILE A 1003 -27.25 9.84 5.29
CA ILE A 1003 -26.93 10.15 6.70
C ILE A 1003 -25.87 11.24 6.80
N PHE A 1004 -24.81 11.15 5.98
CA PHE A 1004 -23.78 12.18 5.87
C PHE A 1004 -24.25 13.48 5.17
N LYS A 1005 -25.46 13.49 4.59
CA LYS A 1005 -26.17 14.71 4.14
C LYS A 1005 -27.05 15.33 5.26
N GLY A 1006 -27.04 14.78 6.46
CA GLY A 1006 -27.57 15.44 7.66
C GLY A 1006 -26.69 16.62 8.11
N THR A 1007 -27.28 17.60 8.79
CA THR A 1007 -26.60 18.82 9.26
C THR A 1007 -25.37 18.50 10.13
N GLU A 1008 -25.50 17.49 10.99
CA GLU A 1008 -24.47 17.04 11.94
C GLU A 1008 -23.22 16.42 11.29
N TYR A 1009 -23.27 16.20 9.97
CA TYR A 1009 -22.18 15.65 9.17
C TYR A 1009 -21.58 16.66 8.17
N SER A 1010 -22.05 17.91 8.16
CA SER A 1010 -21.57 18.94 7.25
C SER A 1010 -20.04 19.12 7.34
N GLY A 1011 -19.35 19.04 6.20
CA GLY A 1011 -17.89 19.09 6.11
C GLY A 1011 -17.14 17.82 6.57
N ILE A 1012 -17.83 16.81 7.11
CA ILE A 1012 -17.22 15.54 7.51
C ILE A 1012 -17.13 14.59 6.30
N ASP A 1013 -15.97 14.57 5.65
CA ASP A 1013 -15.66 13.53 4.67
C ASP A 1013 -15.73 12.12 5.29
N ARG A 1014 -16.30 11.19 4.53
CA ARG A 1014 -16.51 9.79 4.90
C ARG A 1014 -15.19 9.02 5.09
N THR A 1015 -14.11 9.42 4.41
CA THR A 1015 -12.77 8.82 4.60
C THR A 1015 -12.09 9.33 5.87
N LYS A 1016 -12.17 10.63 6.17
CA LYS A 1016 -11.78 11.21 7.47
C LYS A 1016 -12.56 10.57 8.62
N TRP A 1017 -13.86 10.34 8.45
CA TRP A 1017 -14.68 9.60 9.42
C TRP A 1017 -14.16 8.17 9.60
N TRP A 1018 -13.95 7.41 8.52
CA TRP A 1018 -13.45 6.03 8.62
C TRP A 1018 -12.10 5.97 9.37
N ASN A 1019 -11.14 6.82 9.00
CA ASN A 1019 -9.82 6.84 9.64
C ASN A 1019 -9.86 7.15 11.13
N LYS A 1020 -10.85 7.93 11.62
CA LYS A 1020 -11.06 8.17 13.05
C LYS A 1020 -11.78 7.02 13.78
N ASN A 1021 -12.67 6.30 13.11
CA ASN A 1021 -13.51 5.28 13.76
C ASN A 1021 -13.01 3.85 13.57
N LYS A 1022 -12.11 3.57 12.61
CA LYS A 1022 -11.70 2.19 12.24
C LYS A 1022 -11.07 1.38 13.38
N TYR A 1023 -10.39 2.03 14.32
CA TYR A 1023 -9.84 1.34 15.50
C TYR A 1023 -10.95 0.85 16.45
N HIS A 1024 -12.05 1.59 16.59
CA HIS A 1024 -13.23 1.14 17.33
C HIS A 1024 -14.02 0.04 16.59
N VAL A 1025 -14.03 0.06 15.25
CA VAL A 1025 -14.59 -1.03 14.44
C VAL A 1025 -13.79 -2.32 14.65
N TRP A 1026 -12.46 -2.25 14.68
CA TRP A 1026 -11.65 -3.43 15.01
C TRP A 1026 -11.81 -3.87 16.47
N GLU A 1027 -11.87 -2.93 17.42
CA GLU A 1027 -12.16 -3.18 18.83
C GLU A 1027 -13.49 -3.92 19.03
N SER A 1028 -14.57 -3.52 18.34
CA SER A 1028 -15.85 -4.23 18.40
C SER A 1028 -15.82 -5.61 17.74
N MET A 1029 -15.05 -5.77 16.66
CA MET A 1029 -14.81 -7.08 16.03
C MET A 1029 -13.98 -8.02 16.93
N LEU A 1030 -13.05 -7.50 17.73
CA LEU A 1030 -12.29 -8.28 18.72
C LEU A 1030 -13.17 -8.67 19.93
N CYS A 1031 -14.05 -7.79 20.42
CA CYS A 1031 -15.07 -8.15 21.40
C CYS A 1031 -15.96 -9.30 20.89
N GLY A 1032 -16.47 -9.19 19.65
CA GLY A 1032 -17.26 -10.25 19.02
C GLY A 1032 -16.47 -11.55 18.86
N TYR A 1033 -15.21 -11.49 18.44
CA TYR A 1033 -14.35 -12.68 18.36
C TYR A 1033 -14.18 -13.35 19.73
N LYS A 1034 -13.94 -12.56 20.80
CA LYS A 1034 -13.80 -13.04 22.18
C LYS A 1034 -15.06 -13.72 22.73
N GLU A 1035 -16.25 -13.13 22.52
CA GLU A 1035 -17.51 -13.59 23.13
C GLU A 1035 -17.83 -15.05 22.78
N GLY A 1036 -17.97 -15.36 21.48
CA GLY A 1036 -18.07 -16.75 21.01
C GLY A 1036 -16.72 -17.49 20.98
N GLY A 1037 -16.00 -17.56 22.12
CA GLY A 1037 -14.88 -18.51 22.36
C GLY A 1037 -13.55 -18.25 21.64
N GLY A 1038 -13.33 -17.05 21.09
CA GLY A 1038 -12.05 -16.67 20.47
C GLY A 1038 -10.95 -16.41 21.50
N ASP A 1039 -9.76 -16.96 21.28
CA ASP A 1039 -8.60 -16.66 22.13
C ASP A 1039 -7.80 -15.47 21.56
N LEU A 1040 -7.47 -14.53 22.44
CA LEU A 1040 -6.69 -13.32 22.17
C LEU A 1040 -5.29 -13.38 22.79
N SER A 1041 -4.95 -14.42 23.56
CA SER A 1041 -3.72 -14.44 24.37
C SER A 1041 -2.43 -14.77 23.60
N ASN A 1042 -2.53 -15.49 22.49
CA ASN A 1042 -1.37 -16.06 21.76
C ASN A 1042 -1.50 -15.94 20.23
N ASN A 1043 -2.17 -14.91 19.69
CA ASN A 1043 -2.50 -14.86 18.26
C ASN A 1043 -2.11 -13.53 17.59
N GLU A 1044 -0.96 -13.51 16.92
CA GLU A 1044 -0.48 -12.37 16.11
C GLU A 1044 -1.53 -11.86 15.09
N ASN A 1045 -2.40 -12.75 14.61
CA ASN A 1045 -3.45 -12.40 13.64
C ASN A 1045 -4.55 -11.48 14.20
N CYS A 1046 -4.63 -11.30 15.52
CA CYS A 1046 -5.58 -10.36 16.17
C CYS A 1046 -5.08 -8.90 16.19
N ARG A 1047 -3.83 -8.66 15.77
CA ARG A 1047 -3.28 -7.31 15.56
C ARG A 1047 -4.16 -6.50 14.60
N PHE A 1048 -4.24 -5.19 14.84
CA PHE A 1048 -4.97 -4.26 13.98
C PHE A 1048 -4.51 -4.38 12.50
N PRO A 1049 -5.44 -4.59 11.54
CA PRO A 1049 -5.09 -4.88 10.15
C PRO A 1049 -4.81 -3.62 9.33
N ASP A 1050 -3.90 -3.77 8.37
CA ASP A 1050 -3.52 -2.82 7.32
C ASP A 1050 -4.37 -2.95 6.03
N THR A 1051 -5.27 -3.95 5.98
CA THR A 1051 -6.06 -4.30 4.79
C THR A 1051 -7.00 -3.19 4.30
N ASP A 1052 -7.32 -2.18 5.09
CA ASP A 1052 -8.21 -1.09 4.67
C ASP A 1052 -7.54 -0.08 3.70
N GLY A 1053 -6.21 -0.08 3.63
CA GLY A 1053 -5.45 0.66 2.61
C GLY A 1053 -5.44 0.01 1.23
N VAL A 1054 -5.75 -1.30 1.13
CA VAL A 1054 -5.74 -2.04 -0.14
C VAL A 1054 -7.06 -1.77 -0.89
N PRO A 1055 -7.03 -1.36 -2.18
CA PRO A 1055 -8.23 -1.12 -2.97
C PRO A 1055 -9.19 -2.32 -2.99
N GLN A 1056 -10.49 -2.09 -2.79
CA GLN A 1056 -11.49 -3.15 -2.60
C GLN A 1056 -11.47 -4.23 -3.69
N PHE A 1057 -11.36 -3.82 -4.95
CA PHE A 1057 -11.26 -4.74 -6.07
C PHE A 1057 -10.08 -5.71 -5.95
N LEU A 1058 -8.91 -5.22 -5.53
CA LEU A 1058 -7.75 -6.07 -5.35
C LEU A 1058 -8.00 -7.06 -4.21
N ARG A 1059 -8.62 -6.65 -3.10
CA ARG A 1059 -8.96 -7.57 -1.99
C ARG A 1059 -9.97 -8.63 -2.39
N TRP A 1060 -11.00 -8.30 -3.17
CA TRP A 1060 -11.98 -9.28 -3.65
C TRP A 1060 -11.37 -10.26 -4.66
N PHE A 1061 -10.47 -9.78 -5.52
CA PHE A 1061 -9.72 -10.59 -6.47
C PHE A 1061 -8.69 -11.49 -5.77
N GLN A 1062 -8.04 -10.99 -4.72
CA GLN A 1062 -7.19 -11.75 -3.79
C GLN A 1062 -8.01 -12.83 -3.06
N GLU A 1063 -9.17 -12.50 -2.49
CA GLU A 1063 -10.07 -13.46 -1.82
C GLU A 1063 -10.61 -14.55 -2.79
N TRP A 1064 -10.89 -14.21 -4.06
CA TRP A 1064 -11.24 -15.19 -5.10
C TRP A 1064 -10.07 -16.14 -5.38
N THR A 1065 -8.86 -15.58 -5.45
CA THR A 1065 -7.62 -16.28 -5.76
C THR A 1065 -7.17 -17.20 -4.64
N GLU A 1066 -7.13 -16.72 -3.40
CA GLU A 1066 -6.81 -17.50 -2.19
C GLU A 1066 -7.70 -18.76 -2.13
N ILE A 1067 -9.01 -18.59 -2.29
CA ILE A 1067 -9.98 -19.70 -2.32
C ILE A 1067 -9.74 -20.64 -3.50
N PHE A 1068 -9.37 -20.13 -4.68
CA PHE A 1068 -9.07 -20.95 -5.86
C PHE A 1068 -7.76 -21.75 -5.70
N CYS A 1069 -6.67 -21.09 -5.30
CA CYS A 1069 -5.35 -21.70 -5.17
C CYS A 1069 -5.30 -22.72 -4.05
N VAL A 1070 -5.84 -22.40 -2.86
CA VAL A 1070 -5.92 -23.36 -1.75
C VAL A 1070 -6.70 -24.61 -2.18
N ARG A 1071 -7.85 -24.44 -2.84
CA ARG A 1071 -8.65 -25.58 -3.31
C ARG A 1071 -7.97 -26.38 -4.43
N ARG A 1072 -7.24 -25.70 -5.32
CA ARG A 1072 -6.40 -26.32 -6.37
C ARG A 1072 -5.22 -27.09 -5.78
N HIS A 1073 -4.60 -26.59 -4.70
CA HIS A 1073 -3.50 -27.24 -4.00
C HIS A 1073 -3.98 -28.50 -3.27
N GLU A 1074 -5.08 -28.42 -2.51
CA GLU A 1074 -5.75 -29.58 -1.90
C GLU A 1074 -5.98 -30.71 -2.92
N LEU A 1075 -6.53 -30.35 -4.10
CA LEU A 1075 -6.80 -31.30 -5.18
C LEU A 1075 -5.55 -31.81 -5.91
N TYR A 1076 -4.47 -31.02 -5.94
CA TYR A 1076 -3.17 -31.42 -6.47
C TYR A 1076 -2.48 -32.44 -5.55
N ASP A 1077 -2.49 -32.21 -4.23
CA ASP A 1077 -1.93 -33.14 -3.25
C ASP A 1077 -2.70 -34.48 -3.24
N ASP A 1078 -4.03 -34.43 -3.34
CA ASP A 1078 -4.91 -35.60 -3.55
C ASP A 1078 -4.46 -36.40 -4.80
N MET A 1079 -4.19 -35.71 -5.91
CA MET A 1079 -3.77 -36.35 -7.17
C MET A 1079 -2.36 -36.93 -7.09
N VAL A 1080 -1.39 -36.18 -6.58
CA VAL A 1080 -0.02 -36.68 -6.40
C VAL A 1080 -0.05 -37.94 -5.53
N THR A 1081 -0.76 -37.91 -4.40
CA THR A 1081 -0.93 -39.05 -3.51
C THR A 1081 -1.55 -40.26 -4.22
N ALA A 1082 -2.60 -40.07 -5.01
CA ALA A 1082 -3.25 -41.15 -5.75
C ALA A 1082 -2.42 -41.69 -6.94
N CYS A 1083 -1.60 -40.86 -7.57
CA CYS A 1083 -0.83 -41.18 -8.78
C CYS A 1083 0.61 -41.67 -8.51
N ASN A 1084 1.19 -41.40 -7.33
CA ASN A 1084 2.57 -41.73 -6.95
C ASN A 1084 2.99 -43.21 -7.12
N SER A 1085 2.04 -44.12 -7.30
CA SER A 1085 2.27 -45.57 -7.46
C SER A 1085 1.53 -46.17 -8.67
N ALA A 1086 1.18 -45.33 -9.65
CA ALA A 1086 0.51 -45.75 -10.88
C ALA A 1086 1.52 -45.93 -12.04
N LYS A 1087 1.20 -46.82 -12.99
CA LYS A 1087 2.04 -47.15 -14.16
C LYS A 1087 1.34 -46.78 -15.46
N CYS A 1088 2.05 -46.04 -16.32
CA CYS A 1088 1.69 -45.82 -17.72
C CYS A 1088 1.89 -47.11 -18.54
N ASN A 1089 0.86 -47.54 -19.27
CA ASN A 1089 1.02 -48.46 -20.39
C ASN A 1089 1.37 -47.65 -21.65
N THR A 1090 2.62 -47.77 -22.11
CA THR A 1090 3.15 -47.01 -23.26
C THR A 1090 2.54 -47.42 -24.60
N SER A 1091 1.87 -48.57 -24.70
CA SER A 1091 1.25 -49.05 -25.94
C SER A 1091 -0.13 -48.45 -26.23
N ASN A 1092 -0.80 -47.88 -25.21
CA ASN A 1092 -2.17 -47.39 -25.34
C ASN A 1092 -2.49 -46.12 -24.52
N GLY A 1093 -1.53 -45.61 -23.74
CA GLY A 1093 -1.70 -44.42 -22.89
C GLY A 1093 -2.57 -44.62 -21.65
N SER A 1094 -2.94 -45.85 -21.27
CA SER A 1094 -3.77 -46.11 -20.08
C SER A 1094 -2.93 -46.17 -18.81
N VAL A 1095 -3.46 -45.58 -17.73
CA VAL A 1095 -2.93 -45.66 -16.36
C VAL A 1095 -3.61 -46.81 -15.61
N ASP A 1096 -2.86 -47.62 -14.87
CA ASP A 1096 -3.36 -48.80 -14.16
C ASP A 1096 -4.28 -48.47 -12.94
N LYS A 1097 -4.11 -47.30 -12.31
CA LYS A 1097 -4.93 -46.85 -11.18
C LYS A 1097 -6.10 -45.96 -11.60
N THR A 1098 -7.32 -46.44 -11.31
CA THR A 1098 -8.56 -45.66 -11.42
C THR A 1098 -8.60 -44.46 -10.49
N GLU A 1099 -8.04 -44.58 -9.28
CA GLU A 1099 -7.97 -43.51 -8.27
C GLU A 1099 -7.22 -42.28 -8.78
N CYS A 1100 -6.02 -42.50 -9.34
CA CYS A 1100 -5.26 -41.49 -10.07
C CYS A 1100 -6.10 -40.88 -11.21
N THR A 1101 -6.72 -41.74 -12.02
CA THR A 1101 -7.60 -41.35 -13.13
C THR A 1101 -8.87 -40.60 -12.68
N GLU A 1102 -9.23 -40.60 -11.39
CA GLU A 1102 -10.31 -39.79 -10.83
C GLU A 1102 -9.81 -38.50 -10.18
N ALA A 1103 -8.65 -38.52 -9.54
CA ALA A 1103 -8.03 -37.31 -9.01
C ALA A 1103 -7.63 -36.33 -10.14
N CYS A 1104 -7.06 -36.85 -11.24
CA CYS A 1104 -6.80 -36.10 -12.49
C CYS A 1104 -8.07 -35.56 -13.20
N LYS A 1105 -9.29 -35.85 -12.70
CA LYS A 1105 -10.56 -35.27 -13.19
C LYS A 1105 -11.21 -34.30 -12.19
N LYS A 1106 -10.64 -34.17 -10.98
CA LYS A 1106 -11.13 -33.27 -9.92
C LYS A 1106 -10.37 -31.95 -9.92
N ILE A 1107 -9.09 -31.99 -10.31
CA ILE A 1107 -8.30 -30.85 -10.83
C ILE A 1107 -8.94 -30.34 -12.13
#